data_AF-A0A9K3LM35-F1
#
_entry.id   AF-A0A9K3LM35-F1
#
_cell.length_a   1.000
_cell.length_b   1.000
_cell.length_c   1.000
_cell.angle_alpha   90.00
_cell.angle_beta   90.00
_cell.angle_gamma   90.00
#
_symmetry.space_group_name_H-M   'P 1'
#
loop_
_entity.id
_entity.type
_entity.pdbx_description
1 polymer ?
#
loop_
_entity_poly.entity_id
_entity_poly.type
_entity_poly.pdbx_seq_one_letter_code
_entity_poly.pdbx_strand_id
1 'polypeptide(L)'
;MNGSNTREEGAEEVCPICLVGDDCDVELVDDEELRCEEQQSNQHDKSMVFGKCGHKFCLPCLKQLFAAPSRSPRDLAMDRDDGVIRFPTQEDLLDIPTMGRCPICRRTLCLLDLKKQKSSSRNTPTEYAVPRETELCQTELSGMVFVKRKRNVGEESIHFPKAEVEGADCEDCSPFLSFEKRIDNWVFDDESRMEEKRKFFDPKSLYFHKESRTFHGTIRWDLPPSSDRITSSIDCAKRLNGSNAWEYFLSFSSDFRYVTRGVLIIRRDPCRRKDCRRVECKFPLDGEWIVEWDPNNSSLCQRMELNMVLVHGNVVFSCDGSHKPLGKIEYGLMSSTPMLSWIDEEGEYENQTQFCTLQPENCLTKKPEGPPVGTSVVWPGVSDTMGKMIWRRKTVTPDEAPLQVVKIGYNNGMLYHRLGAVADTSIERPTYFADKLWGNVFCQALTVGLASYHFNEDGTAYISYEHERTSIWPNLDNGEPIPPTISFLNTCFDEESRTFRGTIDWEGTHGSTWTSSRRWRYEIIFAKDYSMIIGGDVRVVRRGEDSERIMSRFGDDLLYINVGFAEKMKDYFETAAAGSLPRIAPTFRVIRRQVQDIGGSIESAERLYHLVTLVPSSDIHYPATRLSSTQDYGI
;
A
#
# COMPACT_ATOMS: atom_id res chain seq x y z
N MET A 1 -28.27 46.07 16.19
CA MET A 1 -27.35 46.51 15.12
C MET A 1 -27.33 45.42 14.06
N ASN A 2 -28.21 45.52 13.06
CA ASN A 2 -28.24 44.61 11.91
C ASN A 2 -27.29 45.18 10.85
N GLY A 3 -26.06 44.70 10.81
CA GLY A 3 -25.13 45.01 9.72
C GLY A 3 -25.52 44.25 8.47
N SER A 4 -26.11 44.93 7.51
CA SER A 4 -26.32 44.43 6.15
C SER A 4 -24.96 44.25 5.48
N ASN A 5 -24.44 43.02 5.45
CA ASN A 5 -23.35 42.63 4.55
C ASN A 5 -23.84 42.80 3.11
N THR A 6 -23.53 43.93 2.49
CA THR A 6 -23.46 44.05 1.04
C THR A 6 -22.38 43.07 0.56
N ARG A 7 -22.80 41.87 0.15
CA ARG A 7 -21.94 40.94 -0.57
C ARG A 7 -21.43 41.69 -1.80
N GLU A 8 -20.13 41.94 -1.86
CA GLU A 8 -19.47 42.40 -3.08
C GLU A 8 -19.82 41.42 -4.20
N GLU A 9 -20.71 41.84 -5.08
CA GLU A 9 -21.07 41.11 -6.29
C GLU A 9 -19.91 41.25 -7.27
N GLY A 10 -19.20 40.16 -7.55
CA GLY A 10 -18.27 40.10 -8.67
C GLY A 10 -16.83 39.69 -8.39
N ALA A 11 -16.52 39.01 -7.28
CA ALA A 11 -15.25 38.28 -7.23
C ALA A 11 -15.31 37.13 -8.26
N GLU A 12 -14.64 37.31 -9.41
CA GLU A 12 -14.48 36.27 -10.41
C GLU A 12 -13.94 35.00 -9.75
N GLU A 13 -14.69 33.91 -9.86
CA GLU A 13 -14.35 32.64 -9.21
C GLU A 13 -13.21 31.95 -9.97
N VAL A 14 -11.97 32.37 -9.71
CA VAL A 14 -10.76 31.77 -10.26
C VAL A 14 -10.37 30.48 -9.52
N CYS A 15 -9.78 29.53 -10.23
CA CYS A 15 -9.19 28.34 -9.61
C CYS A 15 -8.02 28.77 -8.71
N PRO A 16 -7.98 28.42 -7.41
CA PRO A 16 -6.93 28.89 -6.50
C PRO A 16 -5.55 28.26 -6.76
N ILE A 17 -5.46 27.25 -7.63
CA ILE A 17 -4.20 26.55 -7.95
C ILE A 17 -3.52 27.21 -9.16
N CYS A 18 -4.24 27.41 -10.26
CA CYS A 18 -3.69 28.00 -11.49
C CYS A 18 -4.03 29.49 -11.68
N LEU A 19 -4.90 30.05 -10.83
CA LEU A 19 -5.41 31.43 -10.89
C LEU A 19 -6.18 31.78 -12.18
N VAL A 20 -6.67 30.77 -12.89
CA VAL A 20 -7.45 30.92 -14.12
C VAL A 20 -8.96 30.86 -13.82
N GLY A 21 -9.73 31.81 -14.36
CA GLY A 21 -11.20 31.86 -14.27
C GLY A 21 -11.91 31.02 -15.34
N ASP A 22 -13.25 30.92 -15.24
CA ASP A 22 -14.07 30.18 -16.23
C ASP A 22 -14.06 30.85 -17.62
N ASP A 23 -13.93 32.18 -17.67
CA ASP A 23 -14.08 32.98 -18.91
C ASP A 23 -12.74 33.29 -19.60
N CYS A 24 -11.69 32.51 -19.35
CA CYS A 24 -10.43 32.65 -20.08
C CYS A 24 -10.57 32.04 -21.50
N ASP A 25 -11.42 32.63 -22.33
CA ASP A 25 -11.22 32.58 -23.78
C ASP A 25 -9.92 33.34 -24.04
N VAL A 26 -8.80 32.62 -23.93
CA VAL A 26 -7.50 33.13 -24.34
C VAL A 26 -7.64 33.37 -25.84
N GLU A 27 -7.94 34.61 -26.22
CA GLU A 27 -7.75 35.06 -27.60
C GLU A 27 -6.30 34.74 -27.94
N LEU A 28 -6.13 33.63 -28.66
CA LEU A 28 -4.83 33.15 -29.07
C LEU A 28 -4.24 34.24 -29.96
N VAL A 29 -3.28 34.99 -29.43
CA VAL A 29 -2.47 35.90 -30.25
C VAL A 29 -1.83 35.04 -31.34
N ASP A 30 -2.09 35.38 -32.59
CA ASP A 30 -1.67 34.69 -33.83
C ASP A 30 -0.15 34.79 -34.07
N ASP A 31 0.68 34.50 -33.07
CA ASP A 31 2.12 34.31 -33.28
C ASP A 31 2.35 32.86 -33.77
N GLU A 32 2.27 32.69 -35.09
CA GLU A 32 2.30 31.42 -35.84
C GLU A 32 3.61 30.63 -35.77
N GLU A 33 4.71 31.15 -35.21
CA GLU A 33 6.05 30.62 -35.52
C GLU A 33 6.73 29.70 -34.49
N LEU A 34 6.13 29.39 -33.33
CA LEU A 34 6.82 28.63 -32.26
C LEU A 34 6.01 27.56 -31.51
N ARG A 35 4.90 27.05 -32.07
CA ARG A 35 4.10 26.01 -31.38
C ARG A 35 4.69 24.61 -31.57
N CYS A 36 5.27 24.05 -30.51
CA CYS A 36 5.54 22.62 -30.40
C CYS A 36 4.21 21.83 -30.50
N GLU A 37 4.14 20.84 -31.39
CA GLU A 37 2.93 20.04 -31.67
C GLU A 37 2.34 19.33 -30.42
N GLU A 38 3.15 19.10 -29.37
CA GLU A 38 2.69 18.53 -28.09
C GLU A 38 1.76 19.44 -27.25
N GLN A 39 1.72 20.75 -27.50
CA GLN A 39 0.84 21.66 -26.73
C GLN A 39 -0.60 21.72 -27.25
N GLN A 40 -0.88 21.25 -28.47
CA GLN A 40 -2.23 21.32 -29.05
C GLN A 40 -3.14 20.15 -28.63
N SER A 41 -2.60 19.00 -28.23
CA SER A 41 -3.41 17.87 -27.73
C SER A 41 -3.85 18.02 -26.27
N ASN A 42 -3.29 18.98 -25.53
CA ASN A 42 -3.62 19.25 -24.12
C ASN A 42 -4.52 20.49 -23.95
N GLN A 43 -5.41 20.77 -24.91
CA GLN A 43 -6.65 21.53 -24.66
C GLN A 43 -7.57 20.68 -23.76
N HIS A 44 -7.06 20.34 -22.58
CA HIS A 44 -7.77 19.59 -21.57
C HIS A 44 -9.02 20.37 -21.16
N ASP A 45 -10.12 19.64 -21.02
CA ASP A 45 -11.36 20.05 -20.38
C ASP A 45 -11.04 20.82 -19.08
N LYS A 46 -10.96 22.16 -19.16
CA LYS A 46 -10.76 23.07 -18.03
C LYS A 46 -12.06 23.26 -17.24
N SER A 47 -12.94 22.25 -17.24
CA SER A 47 -14.16 22.33 -16.45
C SER A 47 -13.85 22.60 -14.99
N MET A 48 -14.52 23.62 -14.47
CA MET A 48 -14.51 23.91 -13.04
C MET A 48 -15.39 22.91 -12.30
N VAL A 49 -14.85 22.43 -11.19
CA VAL A 49 -15.43 21.37 -10.38
C VAL A 49 -15.48 21.77 -8.92
N PHE A 50 -16.48 21.26 -8.21
CA PHE A 50 -16.69 21.51 -6.80
C PHE A 50 -16.41 20.27 -5.97
N GLY A 51 -15.62 20.44 -4.91
CA GLY A 51 -15.53 19.44 -3.86
C GLY A 51 -16.78 19.42 -2.98
N LYS A 52 -16.96 18.34 -2.20
CA LYS A 52 -18.01 18.26 -1.14
C LYS A 52 -17.92 19.41 -0.13
N CYS A 53 -16.76 20.04 0.00
CA CYS A 53 -16.55 21.22 0.85
C CYS A 53 -17.06 22.54 0.25
N GLY A 54 -17.55 22.54 -0.99
CA GLY A 54 -18.06 23.73 -1.69
C GLY A 54 -17.01 24.58 -2.39
N HIS A 55 -15.71 24.30 -2.22
CA HIS A 55 -14.65 25.02 -2.93
C HIS A 55 -14.52 24.55 -4.39
N LYS A 56 -14.20 25.50 -5.26
CA LYS A 56 -14.12 25.37 -6.72
C LYS A 56 -12.66 25.23 -7.19
N PHE A 57 -12.43 24.36 -8.17
CA PHE A 57 -11.10 24.11 -8.74
C PHE A 57 -11.21 23.74 -10.22
N CYS A 58 -10.14 23.92 -10.98
CA CYS A 58 -10.02 23.33 -12.31
C CYS A 58 -9.75 21.81 -12.17
N LEU A 59 -10.43 20.96 -12.95
CA LEU A 59 -10.25 19.51 -12.87
C LEU A 59 -8.78 19.06 -13.10
N PRO A 60 -8.05 19.58 -14.11
CA PRO A 60 -6.63 19.24 -14.30
C PRO A 60 -5.76 19.56 -13.08
N CYS A 61 -6.01 20.71 -12.45
CA CYS A 61 -5.28 21.16 -11.25
C CYS A 61 -5.46 20.18 -10.09
N LEU A 62 -6.68 19.70 -9.86
CA LEU A 62 -6.94 18.72 -8.80
C LEU A 62 -6.39 17.34 -9.13
N LYS A 63 -6.46 16.90 -10.40
CA LYS A 63 -5.84 15.64 -10.84
C LYS A 63 -4.34 15.65 -10.58
N GLN A 64 -3.65 16.73 -10.98
CA GLN A 64 -2.22 16.89 -10.73
C GLN A 64 -1.91 16.93 -9.23
N LEU A 65 -2.73 17.65 -8.44
CA LEU A 65 -2.56 17.72 -6.99
C LEU A 65 -2.73 16.35 -6.31
N PHE A 66 -3.66 15.50 -6.77
CA PHE A 66 -3.89 14.17 -6.20
C PHE A 66 -2.94 13.10 -6.75
N ALA A 67 -2.41 13.29 -7.95
CA ALA A 67 -1.37 12.43 -8.51
C ALA A 67 -0.02 12.61 -7.78
N ALA A 68 0.25 13.81 -7.27
CA ALA A 68 1.40 14.06 -6.42
C ALA A 68 1.25 13.29 -5.09
N PRO A 69 2.29 12.58 -4.61
CA PRO A 69 2.22 11.94 -3.31
C PRO A 69 1.97 12.98 -2.22
N SER A 70 1.06 12.66 -1.31
CA SER A 70 0.66 13.54 -0.21
C SER A 70 1.74 13.72 0.85
N ARG A 71 2.71 12.79 0.91
CA ARG A 71 3.86 12.81 1.81
C ARG A 71 5.11 13.20 1.05
N SER A 72 5.93 14.06 1.66
CA SER A 72 7.25 14.34 1.09
C SER A 72 8.11 13.07 1.15
N PRO A 73 9.06 12.88 0.23
CA PRO A 73 10.03 11.77 0.31
C PRO A 73 10.75 11.70 1.67
N ARG A 74 10.90 12.85 2.35
CA ARG A 74 11.49 12.95 3.69
C ARG A 74 10.61 12.30 4.76
N ASP A 75 9.29 12.47 4.69
CA ASP A 75 8.35 11.84 5.62
C ASP A 75 8.31 10.32 5.42
N LEU A 76 8.40 9.86 4.16
CA LEU A 76 8.48 8.43 3.85
C LEU A 76 9.80 7.77 4.29
N ALA A 77 10.91 8.51 4.29
CA ALA A 77 12.19 8.00 4.73
C ALA A 77 12.27 7.82 6.26
N MET A 78 11.57 8.67 7.03
CA MET A 78 11.51 8.55 8.49
C MET A 78 10.55 7.44 8.96
N ASP A 79 9.67 6.94 8.09
CA ASP A 79 8.72 5.86 8.42
C ASP A 79 9.31 4.44 8.24
N ARG A 80 10.55 4.31 7.74
CA ARG A 80 11.11 3.02 7.29
C ARG A 80 11.71 2.13 8.37
N ASP A 81 12.04 2.63 9.55
CA ASP A 81 12.95 1.90 10.47
C ASP A 81 12.29 1.31 11.73
N ASP A 82 11.05 1.66 12.05
CA ASP A 82 10.57 1.37 13.41
C ASP A 82 9.91 -0.02 13.52
N GLY A 83 9.49 -0.65 12.42
CA GLY A 83 8.62 -1.86 12.46
C GLY A 83 7.29 -1.67 13.22
N VAL A 84 7.03 -0.46 13.72
CA VAL A 84 5.85 -0.10 14.49
C VAL A 84 4.68 -0.01 13.51
N ILE A 85 3.69 -0.87 13.73
CA ILE A 85 2.41 -0.81 13.05
C ILE A 85 1.76 0.53 13.42
N ARG A 86 1.96 1.56 12.59
CA ARG A 86 1.24 2.82 12.72
C ARG A 86 -0.22 2.59 12.35
N PHE A 87 -1.11 2.91 13.27
CA PHE A 87 -2.53 2.89 12.97
C PHE A 87 -2.83 3.98 11.96
N PRO A 88 -3.58 3.65 10.89
CA PRO A 88 -3.79 4.59 9.83
C PRO A 88 -4.67 5.76 10.28
N THR A 89 -4.08 6.94 10.18
CA THR A 89 -4.61 8.28 10.37
C THR A 89 -5.44 8.71 9.17
N GLN A 90 -6.11 9.86 9.28
CA GLN A 90 -6.75 10.51 8.14
C GLN A 90 -5.74 10.84 7.01
N GLU A 91 -4.44 10.89 7.30
CA GLU A 91 -3.40 11.10 6.29
C GLU A 91 -3.16 9.86 5.44
N ASP A 92 -3.42 8.68 5.98
CA ASP A 92 -3.28 7.43 5.24
C ASP A 92 -4.38 7.27 4.17
N LEU A 93 -5.46 8.04 4.27
CA LEU A 93 -6.43 8.19 3.18
C LEU A 93 -5.84 8.97 1.99
N LEU A 94 -4.82 9.80 2.21
CA LEU A 94 -4.18 10.60 1.17
C LEU A 94 -3.15 9.80 0.35
N ASP A 95 -2.90 8.54 0.71
CA ASP A 95 -2.10 7.62 -0.09
C ASP A 95 -2.91 7.04 -1.28
N ILE A 96 -4.22 7.25 -1.29
CA ILE A 96 -5.13 6.80 -2.35
C ILE A 96 -5.03 7.80 -3.52
N PRO A 97 -4.72 7.37 -4.76
CA PRO A 97 -4.50 8.28 -5.91
C PRO A 97 -5.70 9.18 -6.26
N THR A 98 -6.89 8.82 -5.81
CA THR A 98 -8.13 9.59 -6.03
C THR A 98 -8.53 10.43 -4.83
N MET A 99 -7.77 10.43 -3.74
CA MET A 99 -8.05 11.24 -2.55
C MET A 99 -6.96 12.26 -2.29
N GLY A 100 -7.35 13.44 -1.82
CA GLY A 100 -6.43 14.49 -1.41
C GLY A 100 -7.06 15.45 -0.42
N ARG A 101 -6.36 16.52 -0.06
CA ARG A 101 -6.94 17.61 0.76
C ARG A 101 -7.33 18.78 -0.13
N CYS A 102 -8.45 19.41 0.20
CA CYS A 102 -8.81 20.70 -0.35
C CYS A 102 -7.72 21.73 -0.02
N PRO A 103 -7.11 22.41 -1.00
CA PRO A 103 -6.08 23.44 -0.75
C PRO A 103 -6.54 24.58 0.17
N ILE A 104 -7.85 24.88 0.17
CA ILE A 104 -8.43 25.99 0.94
C ILE A 104 -8.76 25.56 2.37
N CYS A 105 -9.62 24.55 2.55
CA CYS A 105 -10.13 24.18 3.88
C CYS A 105 -9.53 22.90 4.47
N ARG A 106 -8.60 22.25 3.77
CA ARG A 106 -7.90 21.01 4.18
C ARG A 106 -8.78 19.79 4.42
N ARG A 107 -10.10 19.88 4.20
CA ARG A 107 -11.02 18.73 4.20
C ARG A 107 -10.65 17.74 3.10
N THR A 108 -10.83 16.46 3.37
CA THR A 108 -10.60 15.40 2.38
C THR A 108 -11.52 15.60 1.17
N LEU A 109 -10.94 15.49 -0.01
CA LEU A 109 -11.59 15.47 -1.31
C LEU A 109 -11.37 14.10 -1.94
N CYS A 110 -12.35 13.65 -2.71
CA CYS A 110 -12.25 12.47 -3.56
C CYS A 110 -12.53 12.92 -5.00
N LEU A 111 -11.64 12.58 -5.93
CA LEU A 111 -11.74 12.88 -7.35
C LEU A 111 -13.07 12.40 -7.92
N LEU A 112 -13.54 11.23 -7.46
CA LEU A 112 -14.79 10.61 -7.90
C LEU A 112 -16.02 11.39 -7.40
N ASP A 113 -15.90 12.15 -6.32
CA ASP A 113 -16.99 12.93 -5.71
C ASP A 113 -17.11 14.36 -6.25
N LEU A 114 -16.22 14.77 -7.16
CA LEU A 114 -16.23 16.09 -7.76
C LEU A 114 -17.43 16.27 -8.67
N LYS A 115 -18.00 17.48 -8.68
CA LYS A 115 -19.22 17.83 -9.42
C LYS A 115 -18.96 18.99 -10.38
N LYS A 116 -19.43 18.91 -11.63
CA LYS A 116 -19.35 20.02 -12.60
C LYS A 116 -20.43 21.07 -12.33
N GLN A 117 -20.09 22.34 -12.55
CA GLN A 117 -21.10 23.41 -12.63
C GLN A 117 -21.87 23.27 -13.94
N LYS A 118 -23.20 23.24 -13.89
CA LYS A 118 -24.00 23.44 -15.10
C LYS A 118 -24.14 24.94 -15.34
N SER A 119 -23.74 25.39 -16.53
CA SER A 119 -23.54 26.79 -16.89
C SER A 119 -24.79 27.69 -16.87
N SER A 120 -26.00 27.19 -16.59
CA SER A 120 -27.21 28.02 -16.79
C SER A 120 -28.46 27.67 -15.97
N SER A 121 -28.47 26.65 -15.09
CA SER A 121 -29.67 26.38 -14.26
C SER A 121 -29.36 26.04 -12.81
N ARG A 122 -29.88 26.88 -11.89
CA ARG A 122 -29.68 26.75 -10.43
C ARG A 122 -30.28 25.46 -9.82
N ASN A 123 -31.05 24.66 -10.57
CA ASN A 123 -31.86 23.58 -10.02
C ASN A 123 -31.65 22.19 -10.65
N THR A 124 -30.72 21.99 -11.58
CA THR A 124 -30.49 20.65 -12.15
C THR A 124 -29.45 19.86 -11.36
N PRO A 125 -29.62 18.52 -11.23
CA PRO A 125 -28.65 17.68 -10.55
C PRO A 125 -27.27 17.81 -11.21
N THR A 126 -26.29 18.09 -10.35
CA THR A 126 -24.86 18.17 -10.67
C THR A 126 -24.38 16.83 -11.21
N GLU A 127 -23.81 16.84 -12.41
CA GLU A 127 -23.11 15.70 -12.98
C GLU A 127 -21.74 15.54 -12.29
N TYR A 128 -21.30 14.29 -12.11
CA TYR A 128 -19.96 14.03 -11.59
C TYR A 128 -18.93 14.44 -12.63
N ALA A 129 -17.87 15.11 -12.19
CA ALA A 129 -16.86 15.63 -13.12
C ALA A 129 -15.96 14.56 -13.72
N VAL A 130 -15.80 13.46 -12.99
CA VAL A 130 -15.08 12.30 -13.45
C VAL A 130 -16.09 11.21 -13.77
N PRO A 131 -16.10 10.67 -15.02
CA PRO A 131 -16.95 9.56 -15.38
C PRO A 131 -16.76 8.40 -14.40
N ARG A 132 -17.88 7.87 -13.91
CA ARG A 132 -17.91 6.73 -13.01
C ARG A 132 -18.31 5.52 -13.84
N GLU A 133 -17.37 4.65 -14.17
CA GLU A 133 -17.69 3.38 -14.82
C GLU A 133 -18.32 2.46 -13.77
N THR A 134 -19.65 2.32 -13.83
CA THR A 134 -20.43 1.45 -12.92
C THR A 134 -20.59 0.04 -13.48
N GLU A 135 -20.44 -0.13 -14.80
CA GLU A 135 -20.55 -1.41 -15.50
C GLU A 135 -19.19 -2.11 -15.52
N LEU A 136 -18.78 -2.63 -14.36
CA LEU A 136 -17.44 -3.21 -14.16
C LEU A 136 -17.15 -4.42 -15.05
N CYS A 137 -18.17 -5.11 -15.54
CA CYS A 137 -18.05 -6.20 -16.50
C CYS A 137 -17.54 -5.74 -17.88
N GLN A 138 -17.57 -4.44 -18.18
CA GLN A 138 -17.01 -3.84 -19.40
C GLN A 138 -15.61 -3.24 -19.19
N THR A 139 -15.12 -3.23 -17.95
CA THR A 139 -13.81 -2.67 -17.60
C THR A 139 -12.71 -3.71 -17.72
N GLU A 140 -11.46 -3.27 -17.65
CA GLU A 140 -10.29 -4.15 -17.64
C GLU A 140 -10.29 -5.12 -16.45
N LEU A 141 -11.03 -4.82 -15.37
CA LEU A 141 -11.16 -5.72 -14.22
C LEU A 141 -12.04 -6.95 -14.51
N SER A 142 -12.82 -6.94 -15.58
CA SER A 142 -13.78 -8.00 -15.90
C SER A 142 -13.11 -9.38 -16.04
N GLY A 143 -13.56 -10.32 -15.23
CA GLY A 143 -13.03 -11.68 -15.11
C GLY A 143 -11.79 -11.83 -14.25
N MET A 144 -11.35 -10.79 -13.56
CA MET A 144 -10.18 -10.86 -12.68
C MET A 144 -10.55 -11.31 -11.28
N VAL A 145 -9.66 -12.09 -10.67
CA VAL A 145 -9.76 -12.50 -9.27
C VAL A 145 -8.48 -12.08 -8.59
N PHE A 146 -8.56 -11.34 -7.49
CA PHE A 146 -7.42 -10.92 -6.70
C PHE A 146 -7.39 -11.67 -5.37
N VAL A 147 -6.27 -12.33 -5.09
CA VAL A 147 -6.05 -13.14 -3.89
C VAL A 147 -4.98 -12.50 -3.01
N LYS A 148 -5.23 -12.53 -1.69
CA LYS A 148 -4.25 -12.08 -0.71
C LYS A 148 -3.03 -13.01 -0.72
N ARG A 149 -1.82 -12.47 -0.63
CA ARG A 149 -0.57 -13.23 -0.63
C ARG A 149 -0.58 -14.28 0.50
N LYS A 150 -0.03 -15.47 0.22
CA LYS A 150 -0.01 -16.66 1.10
C LYS A 150 -1.38 -17.26 1.40
N ARG A 151 -2.45 -16.81 0.73
CA ARG A 151 -3.79 -17.34 0.93
C ARG A 151 -4.33 -17.97 -0.32
N ASN A 152 -5.23 -18.92 -0.12
CA ASN A 152 -5.95 -19.53 -1.20
C ASN A 152 -7.12 -18.66 -1.66
N VAL A 153 -7.60 -18.93 -2.87
CA VAL A 153 -8.92 -18.44 -3.33
C VAL A 153 -9.99 -18.76 -2.28
N GLY A 154 -10.82 -17.77 -1.95
CA GLY A 154 -11.87 -17.89 -0.93
C GLY A 154 -11.44 -17.51 0.49
N GLU A 155 -10.23 -16.98 0.72
CA GLU A 155 -9.80 -16.47 2.03
C GLU A 155 -9.63 -14.94 2.04
N GLU A 156 -10.73 -14.21 1.76
CA GLU A 156 -10.76 -12.75 1.50
C GLU A 156 -10.32 -12.37 0.07
N SER A 157 -10.63 -13.19 -0.93
CA SER A 157 -10.32 -12.90 -2.35
C SER A 157 -11.39 -11.99 -2.98
N ILE A 158 -10.99 -11.04 -3.82
CA ILE A 158 -11.86 -10.09 -4.50
C ILE A 158 -12.12 -10.58 -5.92
N HIS A 159 -13.38 -10.72 -6.30
CA HIS A 159 -13.80 -11.23 -7.60
C HIS A 159 -14.47 -10.13 -8.41
N PHE A 160 -14.09 -10.02 -9.67
CA PHE A 160 -14.71 -9.18 -10.69
C PHE A 160 -15.21 -10.11 -11.79
N PRO A 161 -16.46 -10.61 -11.71
CA PRO A 161 -16.96 -11.59 -12.68
C PRO A 161 -17.00 -11.03 -14.11
N LYS A 162 -16.87 -11.90 -15.12
CA LYS A 162 -17.20 -11.51 -16.50
C LYS A 162 -18.71 -11.48 -16.65
N ALA A 163 -19.21 -10.63 -17.54
CA ALA A 163 -20.52 -10.86 -18.13
C ALA A 163 -20.42 -12.14 -18.98
N GLU A 164 -20.76 -13.28 -18.38
CA GLU A 164 -20.86 -14.52 -19.14
C GLU A 164 -22.07 -14.42 -20.08
N VAL A 165 -21.83 -14.76 -21.36
CA VAL A 165 -22.73 -15.14 -22.47
C VAL A 165 -24.18 -14.61 -22.42
N GLU A 166 -24.61 -14.01 -23.53
CA GLU A 166 -26.00 -13.55 -23.80
C GLU A 166 -27.08 -14.38 -23.06
N GLY A 167 -27.63 -13.82 -21.96
CA GLY A 167 -28.74 -14.41 -21.23
C GLY A 167 -28.58 -14.56 -19.71
N ALA A 168 -27.41 -14.32 -19.13
CA ALA A 168 -27.27 -14.22 -17.67
C ALA A 168 -27.81 -12.88 -17.16
N ASP A 169 -28.62 -12.92 -16.09
CA ASP A 169 -29.11 -11.71 -15.45
C ASP A 169 -27.92 -10.90 -14.89
N CYS A 170 -27.92 -9.58 -15.09
CA CYS A 170 -26.76 -8.71 -14.79
C CYS A 170 -26.34 -8.72 -13.30
N GLU A 171 -27.19 -9.22 -12.41
CA GLU A 171 -26.91 -9.32 -10.98
C GLU A 171 -25.71 -10.23 -10.69
N ASP A 172 -25.49 -11.26 -11.50
CA ASP A 172 -24.35 -12.20 -11.36
C ASP A 172 -22.99 -11.59 -11.74
N CYS A 173 -22.99 -10.41 -12.36
CA CYS A 173 -21.76 -9.70 -12.76
C CYS A 173 -21.20 -8.78 -11.68
N SER A 174 -21.90 -8.64 -10.55
CA SER A 174 -21.49 -7.73 -9.49
C SER A 174 -20.20 -8.22 -8.82
N PRO A 175 -19.19 -7.37 -8.62
CA PRO A 175 -18.02 -7.74 -7.85
C PRO A 175 -18.42 -8.21 -6.45
N PHE A 176 -17.61 -9.12 -5.89
CA PHE A 176 -17.82 -9.62 -4.54
C PHE A 176 -16.52 -9.98 -3.83
N LEU A 177 -16.58 -10.00 -2.52
CA LEU A 177 -15.55 -10.53 -1.65
C LEU A 177 -15.93 -11.97 -1.24
N SER A 178 -15.02 -12.91 -1.48
CA SER A 178 -15.21 -14.33 -1.17
C SER A 178 -14.46 -14.76 0.09
N PHE A 179 -15.18 -15.47 0.95
CA PHE A 179 -14.72 -15.99 2.23
C PHE A 179 -14.90 -17.51 2.34
N GLU A 180 -15.14 -18.22 1.24
CA GLU A 180 -15.46 -19.67 1.18
C GLU A 180 -14.64 -20.60 2.09
N LYS A 181 -13.40 -20.26 2.42
CA LYS A 181 -12.49 -21.10 3.24
C LYS A 181 -12.29 -20.63 4.69
N ARG A 182 -12.85 -19.49 5.11
CA ARG A 182 -12.51 -18.85 6.40
C ARG A 182 -13.71 -18.43 7.27
N ILE A 183 -14.90 -18.91 6.94
CA ILE A 183 -16.16 -18.43 7.52
C ILE A 183 -16.33 -18.83 8.99
N ASP A 184 -15.74 -19.95 9.41
CA ASP A 184 -16.05 -20.57 10.71
C ASP A 184 -15.77 -19.67 11.93
N ASN A 185 -14.94 -18.63 11.76
CA ASN A 185 -14.57 -17.68 12.82
C ASN A 185 -15.28 -16.33 12.71
N TRP A 186 -16.16 -16.13 11.74
CA TRP A 186 -16.83 -14.85 11.49
C TRP A 186 -18.20 -14.87 12.13
N VAL A 187 -18.31 -14.14 13.24
CA VAL A 187 -19.52 -14.01 14.03
C VAL A 187 -19.95 -12.54 13.98
N PHE A 188 -21.23 -12.30 13.69
CA PHE A 188 -21.84 -10.98 13.79
C PHE A 188 -21.95 -10.54 15.26
N ASP A 189 -22.18 -9.26 15.48
CA ASP A 189 -22.31 -8.70 16.84
C ASP A 189 -23.52 -9.26 17.60
N ASP A 190 -24.49 -9.87 16.91
CA ASP A 190 -25.64 -10.59 17.50
C ASP A 190 -25.34 -12.08 17.78
N GLU A 191 -24.07 -12.48 17.73
CA GLU A 191 -23.58 -13.85 17.89
C GLU A 191 -24.00 -14.83 16.78
N SER A 192 -24.72 -14.36 15.75
CA SER A 192 -25.05 -15.19 14.59
C SER A 192 -23.80 -15.44 13.75
N ARG A 193 -23.65 -16.66 13.23
CA ARG A 193 -22.56 -17.01 12.33
C ARG A 193 -22.80 -16.42 10.95
N MET A 194 -21.74 -15.96 10.29
CA MET A 194 -21.82 -15.61 8.87
C MET A 194 -22.07 -16.89 8.08
N GLU A 195 -23.22 -17.04 7.42
CA GLU A 195 -23.48 -18.20 6.55
C GLU A 195 -23.08 -17.94 5.10
N GLU A 196 -23.05 -16.65 4.72
CA GLU A 196 -22.76 -16.22 3.37
C GLU A 196 -21.27 -16.36 3.04
N LYS A 197 -20.98 -17.15 2.01
CA LYS A 197 -19.61 -17.34 1.52
C LYS A 197 -19.10 -16.20 0.66
N ARG A 198 -20.00 -15.33 0.21
CA ARG A 198 -19.73 -14.22 -0.70
C ARG A 198 -20.48 -13.00 -0.20
N LYS A 199 -19.82 -11.84 -0.25
CA LYS A 199 -20.45 -10.54 0.01
C LYS A 199 -20.24 -9.64 -1.18
N PHE A 200 -21.34 -9.28 -1.82
CA PHE A 200 -21.35 -8.39 -2.99
C PHE A 200 -21.12 -6.95 -2.54
N PHE A 201 -20.44 -6.21 -3.41
CA PHE A 201 -20.33 -4.77 -3.25
C PHE A 201 -21.67 -4.10 -3.62
N ASP A 202 -22.04 -3.05 -2.91
CA ASP A 202 -23.26 -2.27 -3.14
C ASP A 202 -23.20 -1.61 -4.53
N PRO A 203 -24.11 -1.94 -5.46
CA PRO A 203 -24.19 -1.35 -6.80
C PRO A 203 -24.19 0.18 -6.82
N LYS A 204 -24.71 0.83 -5.78
CA LYS A 204 -24.74 2.30 -5.67
C LYS A 204 -23.38 2.90 -5.30
N SER A 205 -22.42 2.07 -4.92
CA SER A 205 -21.09 2.48 -4.45
C SER A 205 -19.95 1.95 -5.33
N LEU A 206 -20.29 1.24 -6.41
CA LEU A 206 -19.36 0.54 -7.28
C LEU A 206 -18.90 1.42 -8.43
N TYR A 207 -17.61 1.74 -8.45
CA TYR A 207 -17.03 2.62 -9.45
C TYR A 207 -15.61 2.19 -9.79
N PHE A 208 -15.26 2.22 -11.08
CA PHE A 208 -13.88 2.14 -11.53
C PHE A 208 -13.50 3.41 -12.27
N HIS A 209 -12.33 3.94 -11.94
CA HIS A 209 -11.73 5.08 -12.61
C HIS A 209 -10.53 4.58 -13.42
N LYS A 210 -10.75 4.44 -14.73
CA LYS A 210 -9.81 3.87 -15.68
C LYS A 210 -8.45 4.57 -15.71
N GLU A 211 -8.44 5.90 -15.72
CA GLU A 211 -7.20 6.70 -15.83
C GLU A 211 -6.26 6.49 -14.64
N SER A 212 -6.77 6.44 -13.40
CA SER A 212 -5.96 6.14 -12.22
C SER A 212 -5.96 4.64 -11.84
N ARG A 213 -6.60 3.80 -12.66
CA ARG A 213 -6.87 2.37 -12.40
C ARG A 213 -7.31 2.13 -10.97
N THR A 214 -8.29 2.91 -10.51
CA THR A 214 -8.74 2.88 -9.11
C THR A 214 -10.17 2.38 -9.01
N PHE A 215 -10.37 1.28 -8.30
CA PHE A 215 -11.68 0.76 -7.93
C PHE A 215 -12.11 1.32 -6.58
N HIS A 216 -13.37 1.73 -6.49
CA HIS A 216 -14.06 2.03 -5.26
C HIS A 216 -15.30 1.14 -5.15
N GLY A 217 -15.48 0.48 -4.01
CA GLY A 217 -16.67 -0.31 -3.74
C GLY A 217 -16.95 -0.39 -2.24
N THR A 218 -18.23 -0.39 -1.86
CA THR A 218 -18.64 -0.57 -0.47
C THR A 218 -19.33 -1.91 -0.27
N ILE A 219 -18.90 -2.70 0.71
CA ILE A 219 -19.64 -3.87 1.20
C ILE A 219 -20.47 -3.41 2.40
N ARG A 220 -21.80 -3.55 2.31
CA ARG A 220 -22.74 -3.24 3.39
C ARG A 220 -23.05 -4.52 4.17
N TRP A 221 -22.80 -4.50 5.48
CA TRP A 221 -23.06 -5.63 6.38
C TRP A 221 -24.47 -5.62 6.95
N ASP A 222 -25.09 -4.43 7.00
CA ASP A 222 -26.43 -4.19 7.53
C ASP A 222 -27.55 -4.39 6.51
N LEU A 223 -27.22 -4.69 5.26
CA LEU A 223 -28.18 -5.02 4.22
C LEU A 223 -28.30 -6.54 4.08
N PRO A 224 -29.53 -7.08 3.94
CA PRO A 224 -29.70 -8.48 3.59
C PRO A 224 -29.09 -8.75 2.21
N PRO A 225 -28.59 -9.97 1.95
CA PRO A 225 -28.16 -10.38 0.61
C PRO A 225 -29.34 -10.21 -0.36
N SER A 226 -29.12 -9.36 -1.37
CA SER A 226 -29.95 -9.05 -2.53
C SER A 226 -31.30 -9.78 -2.72
N SER A 227 -32.35 -8.96 -2.88
CA SER A 227 -33.55 -9.10 -3.75
C SER A 227 -34.92 -9.20 -3.08
N ASP A 228 -35.10 -9.87 -1.95
CA ASP A 228 -36.45 -10.00 -1.38
C ASP A 228 -36.81 -8.86 -0.44
N ARG A 229 -37.51 -7.87 -1.02
CA ARG A 229 -38.26 -6.77 -0.39
C ARG A 229 -37.61 -6.22 0.88
N ILE A 230 -37.05 -5.02 0.75
CA ILE A 230 -36.76 -4.12 1.87
C ILE A 230 -38.06 -3.92 2.66
N THR A 231 -38.36 -4.82 3.60
CA THR A 231 -39.30 -4.55 4.66
C THR A 231 -38.65 -3.44 5.48
N SER A 232 -39.40 -2.40 5.79
CA SER A 232 -38.91 -1.11 6.33
C SER A 232 -38.18 -1.20 7.69
N SER A 233 -37.92 -2.40 8.19
CA SER A 233 -37.13 -2.68 9.38
C SER A 233 -35.70 -3.07 8.98
N ILE A 234 -34.82 -2.07 8.87
CA ILE A 234 -33.37 -2.30 8.92
C ILE A 234 -33.09 -2.98 10.26
N ASP A 235 -32.66 -4.24 10.21
CA ASP A 235 -32.32 -5.00 11.40
C ASP A 235 -30.90 -4.60 11.82
N CYS A 236 -30.80 -3.76 12.85
CA CYS A 236 -29.53 -3.17 13.30
C CYS A 236 -28.56 -4.22 13.89
N ALA A 237 -28.99 -5.48 14.02
CA ALA A 237 -28.29 -6.57 14.70
C ALA A 237 -27.14 -7.20 13.89
N LYS A 238 -27.21 -7.21 12.55
CA LYS A 238 -26.21 -7.88 11.71
C LYS A 238 -25.04 -6.95 11.37
N ARG A 239 -24.18 -6.68 12.34
CA ARG A 239 -22.93 -5.93 12.16
C ARG A 239 -21.75 -6.87 12.31
N LEU A 240 -20.76 -6.77 11.43
CA LEU A 240 -19.56 -7.60 11.55
C LEU A 240 -18.52 -6.83 12.33
N ASN A 241 -18.20 -7.28 13.54
CA ASN A 241 -17.22 -6.62 14.41
C ASN A 241 -17.50 -5.12 14.66
N GLY A 242 -18.76 -4.72 14.86
CA GLY A 242 -19.18 -3.33 15.04
C GLY A 242 -19.34 -2.55 13.73
N SER A 243 -18.94 -3.14 12.61
CA SER A 243 -18.93 -2.49 11.30
C SER A 243 -20.25 -2.69 10.58
N ASN A 244 -20.76 -1.62 9.98
CA ASN A 244 -21.92 -1.69 9.10
C ASN A 244 -21.53 -1.58 7.61
N ALA A 245 -20.36 -1.03 7.29
CA ALA A 245 -19.89 -0.94 5.92
C ALA A 245 -18.36 -1.00 5.83
N TRP A 246 -17.86 -1.67 4.79
CA TRP A 246 -16.44 -1.72 4.43
C TRP A 246 -16.26 -1.03 3.07
N GLU A 247 -15.55 0.08 3.02
CA GLU A 247 -15.24 0.79 1.78
C GLU A 247 -13.83 0.41 1.30
N TYR A 248 -13.74 -0.18 0.12
CA TYR A 248 -12.51 -0.53 -0.54
C TYR A 248 -12.13 0.53 -1.56
N PHE A 249 -10.91 1.04 -1.46
CA PHE A 249 -10.26 1.88 -2.46
C PHE A 249 -9.01 1.14 -2.93
N LEU A 250 -9.01 0.62 -4.15
CA LEU A 250 -7.93 -0.22 -4.67
C LEU A 250 -7.38 0.37 -5.96
N SER A 251 -6.09 0.67 -6.00
CA SER A 251 -5.36 1.04 -7.20
C SER A 251 -4.60 -0.17 -7.72
N PHE A 252 -4.65 -0.39 -9.03
CA PHE A 252 -4.02 -1.53 -9.69
C PHE A 252 -2.76 -1.13 -10.46
N SER A 253 -1.87 -2.11 -10.66
CA SER A 253 -0.75 -2.00 -11.59
C SER A 253 -1.25 -1.75 -13.01
N SER A 254 -0.38 -1.26 -13.89
CA SER A 254 -0.73 -0.95 -15.29
C SER A 254 -1.27 -2.11 -16.09
N ASP A 255 -0.90 -3.32 -15.70
CA ASP A 255 -1.30 -4.59 -16.28
C ASP A 255 -2.27 -5.39 -15.41
N PHE A 256 -2.77 -4.78 -14.32
CA PHE A 256 -3.71 -5.39 -13.37
C PHE A 256 -3.23 -6.71 -12.75
N ARG A 257 -1.92 -6.96 -12.69
CA ARG A 257 -1.35 -8.14 -12.01
C ARG A 257 -1.46 -8.05 -10.49
N TYR A 258 -1.50 -6.86 -9.91
CA TYR A 258 -1.58 -6.68 -8.46
C TYR A 258 -2.26 -5.37 -8.06
N VAL A 259 -2.68 -5.31 -6.80
CA VAL A 259 -3.10 -4.07 -6.16
C VAL A 259 -1.85 -3.35 -5.67
N THR A 260 -1.52 -2.22 -6.29
CA THR A 260 -0.33 -1.41 -5.99
C THR A 260 -0.49 -0.65 -4.68
N ARG A 261 -1.66 -0.03 -4.50
CA ARG A 261 -2.02 0.78 -3.33
C ARG A 261 -3.50 0.60 -3.04
N GLY A 262 -3.89 0.70 -1.79
CA GLY A 262 -5.28 0.71 -1.44
C GLY A 262 -5.54 0.90 0.04
N VAL A 263 -6.81 1.03 0.36
CA VAL A 263 -7.31 1.20 1.72
C VAL A 263 -8.64 0.47 1.82
N LEU A 264 -8.82 -0.21 2.94
CA LEU A 264 -10.11 -0.65 3.46
C LEU A 264 -10.50 0.27 4.62
N ILE A 265 -11.58 1.03 4.45
CA ILE A 265 -12.20 1.83 5.50
C ILE A 265 -13.35 1.02 6.11
N ILE A 266 -13.21 0.68 7.38
CA ILE A 266 -14.22 -0.02 8.18
C ILE A 266 -15.06 1.06 8.88
N ARG A 267 -16.26 1.30 8.36
CA ARG A 267 -17.23 2.23 8.94
C ARG A 267 -18.07 1.57 10.00
N ARG A 268 -18.26 2.30 11.10
CA ARG A 268 -19.10 1.92 12.21
C ARG A 268 -20.15 2.99 12.40
N ASP A 269 -21.36 2.79 11.89
CA ASP A 269 -22.42 3.76 12.11
C ASP A 269 -22.86 3.73 13.58
N PRO A 270 -22.91 4.89 14.27
CA PRO A 270 -23.55 4.97 15.57
C PRO A 270 -25.02 4.58 15.39
N CYS A 271 -25.51 3.58 16.16
CA CYS A 271 -26.91 3.20 16.07
C CYS A 271 -27.78 4.37 16.51
N ARG A 272 -28.40 5.10 15.57
CA ARG A 272 -29.21 6.29 15.87
C ARG A 272 -30.55 5.99 16.56
N ARG A 273 -30.93 4.71 16.70
CA ARG A 273 -32.17 4.33 17.38
C ARG A 273 -32.02 4.57 18.88
N LYS A 274 -32.88 5.42 19.45
CA LYS A 274 -32.93 5.72 20.91
C LYS A 274 -33.06 4.47 21.80
N ASP A 275 -33.62 3.40 21.25
CA ASP A 275 -33.84 2.12 21.95
C ASP A 275 -32.67 1.14 21.76
N CYS A 276 -31.75 1.47 20.84
CA CYS A 276 -30.53 0.74 20.54
C CYS A 276 -29.41 1.17 21.51
N ARG A 277 -29.76 1.40 22.80
CA ARG A 277 -28.80 1.64 23.90
C ARG A 277 -27.80 0.49 24.07
N ARG A 278 -28.06 -0.63 23.38
CA ARG A 278 -27.19 -1.80 23.25
C ARG A 278 -26.17 -1.76 22.12
N VAL A 279 -26.09 -0.70 21.31
CA VAL A 279 -24.78 -0.40 20.69
C VAL A 279 -23.94 0.29 21.76
N GLU A 280 -23.72 -0.52 22.79
CA GLU A 280 -22.66 -0.50 23.77
C GLU A 280 -21.43 0.07 23.08
N CYS A 281 -20.85 1.14 23.63
CA CYS A 281 -19.56 1.65 23.17
C CYS A 281 -18.59 0.47 23.15
N LYS A 282 -18.37 -0.14 21.99
CA LYS A 282 -17.48 -1.29 21.84
C LYS A 282 -16.04 -0.91 22.22
N PHE A 283 -15.78 0.39 22.33
CA PHE A 283 -14.55 1.03 22.75
C PHE A 283 -14.83 1.91 23.97
N PRO A 284 -15.03 1.30 25.16
CA PRO A 284 -15.29 2.04 26.40
C PRO A 284 -14.19 3.06 26.73
N LEU A 285 -13.00 2.89 26.16
CA LEU A 285 -11.88 3.77 26.39
C LEU A 285 -11.78 4.94 25.39
N ASP A 286 -12.67 5.10 24.42
CA ASP A 286 -12.56 6.17 23.42
C ASP A 286 -12.59 7.58 24.05
N GLY A 287 -11.65 8.44 23.68
CA GLY A 287 -11.61 9.85 24.08
C GLY A 287 -10.23 10.32 24.52
N GLU A 288 -10.12 11.55 25.00
CA GLU A 288 -8.86 12.06 25.54
C GLU A 288 -8.66 11.58 26.98
N TRP A 289 -7.42 11.25 27.31
CA TRP A 289 -6.97 10.77 28.60
C TRP A 289 -5.75 11.57 29.05
N ILE A 290 -5.64 11.79 30.35
CA ILE A 290 -4.36 12.12 30.97
C ILE A 290 -3.82 10.84 31.59
N VAL A 291 -2.56 10.54 31.32
CA VAL A 291 -1.88 9.40 31.95
C VAL A 291 -0.91 9.95 32.98
N GLU A 292 -1.05 9.53 34.24
CA GLU A 292 -0.15 9.89 35.32
C GLU A 292 0.57 8.62 35.79
N TRP A 293 1.89 8.70 35.98
CA TRP A 293 2.65 7.64 36.62
C TRP A 293 2.87 7.97 38.09
N ASP A 294 2.41 7.09 38.98
CA ASP A 294 2.55 7.21 40.43
C ASP A 294 3.50 6.11 40.94
N PRO A 295 4.81 6.38 41.08
CA PRO A 295 5.78 5.42 41.59
C PRO A 295 5.49 5.16 43.07
N ASN A 296 5.26 3.90 43.44
CA ASN A 296 4.74 3.46 44.75
C ASN A 296 5.64 3.84 45.94
N ASN A 297 6.83 4.42 45.72
CA ASN A 297 7.78 4.66 46.79
C ASN A 297 8.83 5.73 46.46
N SER A 298 8.48 7.02 46.51
CA SER A 298 9.41 8.00 47.08
C SER A 298 8.69 9.30 47.44
N SER A 299 9.00 9.85 48.61
CA SER A 299 8.68 11.22 49.05
C SER A 299 9.35 12.32 48.20
N LEU A 300 9.94 11.95 47.06
CA LEU A 300 10.72 12.80 46.15
C LEU A 300 10.24 12.74 44.69
N CYS A 301 9.19 11.97 44.37
CA CYS A 301 8.72 11.89 42.99
C CYS A 301 7.84 13.08 42.64
N GLN A 302 8.40 14.02 41.88
CA GLN A 302 7.61 14.90 41.03
C GLN A 302 6.64 14.01 40.22
N ARG A 303 5.34 14.26 40.38
CA ARG A 303 4.32 13.71 39.49
C ARG A 303 4.74 14.09 38.07
N MET A 304 5.19 13.11 37.30
CA MET A 304 5.28 13.28 35.86
C MET A 304 3.86 13.08 35.33
N GLU A 305 3.19 14.19 35.01
CA GLU A 305 2.07 14.12 34.09
C GLU A 305 2.66 13.66 32.75
N LEU A 306 2.44 12.38 32.43
CA LEU A 306 2.72 11.90 31.09
C LEU A 306 1.69 12.55 30.16
N ASN A 307 2.12 12.74 28.92
CA ASN A 307 1.42 13.49 27.86
C ASN A 307 -0.08 13.20 27.80
N MET A 308 -0.87 14.15 27.28
CA MET A 308 -2.26 13.86 26.90
C MET A 308 -2.29 12.74 25.87
N VAL A 309 -3.20 11.81 26.08
CA VAL A 309 -3.33 10.58 25.31
C VAL A 309 -4.72 10.51 24.68
N LEU A 310 -4.80 10.50 23.35
CA LEU A 310 -6.07 10.34 22.64
C LEU A 310 -6.32 8.87 22.26
N VAL A 311 -7.33 8.24 22.87
CA VAL A 311 -7.68 6.83 22.64
C VAL A 311 -8.79 6.65 21.62
N HIS A 312 -8.59 5.73 20.67
CA HIS A 312 -9.54 5.42 19.60
C HIS A 312 -9.61 3.90 19.30
N GLY A 313 -10.81 3.34 19.29
CA GLY A 313 -11.04 1.93 19.01
C GLY A 313 -10.49 1.00 20.11
N ASN A 314 -10.10 -0.21 19.71
CA ASN A 314 -9.56 -1.21 20.64
C ASN A 314 -8.07 -1.02 20.98
N VAL A 315 -7.35 -0.05 20.38
CA VAL A 315 -5.88 -0.20 20.24
C VAL A 315 -5.05 1.08 20.09
N VAL A 316 -5.60 2.30 20.08
CA VAL A 316 -4.78 3.48 19.71
C VAL A 316 -4.65 4.43 20.88
N PHE A 317 -3.45 4.99 21.08
CA PHE A 317 -3.23 6.14 21.93
C PHE A 317 -2.14 7.03 21.30
N SER A 318 -2.32 8.36 21.25
CA SER A 318 -1.31 9.30 20.73
C SER A 318 -0.77 10.16 21.86
N CYS A 319 0.56 10.23 22.03
CA CYS A 319 1.19 10.89 23.17
C CYS A 319 2.25 11.92 22.76
N ASP A 320 1.96 12.84 21.84
CA ASP A 320 2.85 13.90 21.27
C ASP A 320 2.67 14.09 19.74
N GLY A 321 1.70 13.40 19.13
CA GLY A 321 1.52 13.36 17.67
C GLY A 321 2.10 12.11 17.02
N SER A 322 2.90 11.31 17.74
CA SER A 322 3.20 9.94 17.35
C SER A 322 2.06 9.00 17.79
N HIS A 323 1.63 8.11 16.90
CA HIS A 323 0.63 7.08 17.21
C HIS A 323 1.36 5.81 17.66
N LYS A 324 1.34 5.50 18.96
CA LYS A 324 1.86 4.23 19.47
C LYS A 324 0.72 3.22 19.56
N PRO A 325 0.92 1.96 19.12
CA PRO A 325 -0.06 0.94 19.39
C PRO A 325 -0.14 0.73 20.90
N LEU A 326 -1.32 0.96 21.48
CA LEU A 326 -1.65 0.32 22.74
C LEU A 326 -1.57 -1.17 22.41
N GLY A 327 -0.67 -1.94 23.02
CA GLY A 327 -0.59 -3.35 22.73
C GLY A 327 -1.98 -3.99 22.91
N LYS A 328 -2.28 -4.97 22.07
CA LYS A 328 -3.60 -5.60 21.94
C LYS A 328 -4.19 -5.84 23.34
N ILE A 329 -5.39 -5.30 23.60
CA ILE A 329 -6.18 -5.70 24.76
C ILE A 329 -6.61 -7.15 24.50
N GLU A 330 -5.82 -8.11 24.98
CA GLU A 330 -6.14 -9.51 24.85
C GLU A 330 -7.02 -9.94 26.01
N TYR A 331 -8.16 -10.54 25.69
CA TYR A 331 -8.86 -11.41 26.62
C TYR A 331 -8.17 -12.76 26.52
N GLY A 332 -7.34 -13.09 27.51
CA GLY A 332 -6.71 -14.41 27.54
C GLY A 332 -7.81 -15.49 27.49
N LEU A 333 -7.59 -16.56 26.72
CA LEU A 333 -8.52 -17.70 26.58
C LEU A 333 -8.96 -18.33 27.92
N MET A 334 -8.28 -17.98 29.02
CA MET A 334 -8.53 -18.45 30.39
C MET A 334 -8.78 -17.30 31.40
N SER A 335 -8.75 -16.04 30.97
CA SER A 335 -8.84 -14.85 31.83
C SER A 335 -9.95 -13.91 31.35
N SER A 336 -10.94 -13.66 32.20
CA SER A 336 -11.98 -12.64 31.96
C SER A 336 -11.46 -11.20 32.09
N THR A 337 -10.16 -11.02 32.35
CA THR A 337 -9.57 -9.72 32.61
C THR A 337 -8.82 -9.20 31.38
N PRO A 338 -9.11 -7.99 30.90
CA PRO A 338 -8.41 -7.40 29.78
C PRO A 338 -6.93 -7.18 30.12
N MET A 339 -6.03 -7.62 29.24
CA MET A 339 -4.58 -7.47 29.41
C MET A 339 -4.07 -6.36 28.50
N LEU A 340 -3.43 -5.35 29.06
CA LEU A 340 -2.79 -4.27 28.31
C LEU A 340 -1.33 -4.62 28.06
N SER A 341 -0.90 -4.64 26.81
CA SER A 341 0.51 -4.82 26.45
C SER A 341 1.12 -3.47 26.04
N TRP A 342 2.39 -3.25 26.35
CA TRP A 342 3.15 -2.09 25.87
C TRP A 342 4.37 -2.59 25.14
N ILE A 343 4.73 -1.91 24.06
CA ILE A 343 5.99 -2.14 23.35
C ILE A 343 6.97 -1.11 23.93
N ASP A 344 8.16 -1.56 24.31
CA ASP A 344 9.23 -0.66 24.72
C ASP A 344 9.75 0.18 23.54
N GLU A 345 10.62 1.14 23.81
CA GLU A 345 11.20 2.01 22.78
C GLU A 345 12.10 1.26 21.78
N GLU A 346 12.43 0.00 22.05
CA GLU A 346 13.36 -0.81 21.25
C GLU A 346 12.64 -1.74 20.26
N GLY A 347 11.31 -1.84 20.31
CA GLY A 347 10.51 -2.57 19.30
C GLY A 347 10.65 -4.09 19.36
N GLU A 348 11.33 -4.63 20.38
CA GLU A 348 11.55 -6.06 20.56
C GLU A 348 10.30 -6.71 21.19
N TYR A 349 9.50 -7.39 20.37
CA TYR A 349 8.22 -8.00 20.76
C TYR A 349 8.32 -9.11 21.82
N GLU A 350 9.51 -9.64 22.12
CA GLU A 350 9.54 -11.04 22.55
C GLU A 350 9.50 -11.31 24.05
N ASN A 351 9.83 -10.41 25.01
CA ASN A 351 10.01 -10.90 26.39
C ASN A 351 9.58 -10.02 27.58
N GLN A 352 8.99 -8.82 27.39
CA GLN A 352 8.55 -8.01 28.54
C GLN A 352 7.13 -7.46 28.42
N THR A 353 6.19 -8.27 27.95
CA THR A 353 4.77 -7.93 28.05
C THR A 353 4.35 -7.93 29.52
N GLN A 354 4.36 -6.76 30.16
CA GLN A 354 3.94 -6.59 31.54
C GLN A 354 2.42 -6.42 31.62
N PHE A 355 1.77 -7.32 32.35
CA PHE A 355 0.32 -7.41 32.41
C PHE A 355 -0.23 -6.62 33.59
N CYS A 356 -0.94 -5.54 33.33
CA CYS A 356 -1.73 -4.85 34.35
C CYS A 356 -3.18 -5.35 34.29
N THR A 357 -3.66 -5.91 35.40
CA THR A 357 -5.04 -6.41 35.53
C THR A 357 -5.97 -5.24 35.91
N LEU A 358 -6.97 -4.95 35.08
CA LEU A 358 -8.02 -4.00 35.42
C LEU A 358 -8.76 -4.47 36.69
N GLN A 359 -8.93 -3.58 37.66
CA GLN A 359 -9.74 -3.85 38.85
C GLN A 359 -11.14 -4.32 38.44
N PRO A 360 -11.75 -5.31 39.13
CA PRO A 360 -13.03 -5.89 38.74
C PRO A 360 -14.17 -4.87 38.57
N GLU A 361 -14.18 -3.79 39.37
CA GLU A 361 -15.16 -2.69 39.23
C GLU A 361 -15.04 -1.90 37.91
N ASN A 362 -13.90 -2.01 37.23
CA ASN A 362 -13.57 -1.34 35.97
C ASN A 362 -13.51 -2.33 34.78
N CYS A 363 -14.09 -3.52 34.95
CA CYS A 363 -14.18 -4.50 33.88
C CYS A 363 -14.96 -3.93 32.69
N LEU A 364 -14.22 -3.58 31.63
CA LEU A 364 -14.73 -2.90 30.43
C LEU A 364 -15.79 -3.71 29.69
N THR A 365 -15.77 -5.04 29.83
CA THR A 365 -16.81 -5.94 29.28
C THR A 365 -18.14 -5.82 30.00
N LYS A 366 -18.17 -5.35 31.25
CA LYS A 366 -19.40 -5.14 32.04
C LYS A 366 -19.88 -3.68 32.00
N LYS A 367 -19.04 -2.74 31.56
CA LYS A 367 -19.33 -1.31 31.46
C LYS A 367 -18.88 -0.78 30.09
N PRO A 368 -19.64 -1.05 29.03
CA PRO A 368 -19.26 -0.67 27.67
C PRO A 368 -19.22 0.84 27.44
N GLU A 369 -19.94 1.64 28.23
CA GLU A 369 -19.85 3.12 28.17
C GLU A 369 -18.48 3.64 28.64
N GLY A 370 -17.72 2.77 29.31
CA GLY A 370 -16.46 3.11 29.94
C GLY A 370 -16.59 4.05 31.12
N PRO A 371 -15.46 4.56 31.63
CA PRO A 371 -15.42 5.47 32.76
C PRO A 371 -15.96 6.84 32.33
N PRO A 372 -16.84 7.52 33.09
CA PRO A 372 -17.31 8.85 32.69
C PRO A 372 -16.18 9.89 32.67
N VAL A 373 -16.37 10.99 31.95
CA VAL A 373 -15.41 12.11 31.94
C VAL A 373 -15.10 12.57 33.37
N GLY A 374 -13.83 12.77 33.66
CA GLY A 374 -13.30 13.12 34.98
C GLY A 374 -12.94 11.93 35.86
N THR A 375 -13.34 10.71 35.49
CA THR A 375 -12.98 9.51 36.27
C THR A 375 -11.61 8.97 35.92
N SER A 376 -11.00 8.27 36.87
CA SER A 376 -9.67 7.69 36.73
C SER A 376 -9.75 6.17 36.71
N VAL A 377 -9.04 5.53 35.78
CA VAL A 377 -8.76 4.09 35.77
C VAL A 377 -7.34 3.89 36.28
N VAL A 378 -7.19 3.08 37.32
CA VAL A 378 -5.89 2.79 37.91
C VAL A 378 -5.43 1.41 37.45
N TRP A 379 -4.25 1.37 36.85
CA TRP A 379 -3.56 0.17 36.43
C TRP A 379 -2.40 -0.06 37.41
N PRO A 380 -2.55 -0.99 38.38
CA PRO A 380 -1.46 -1.32 39.28
C PRO A 380 -0.32 -1.94 38.49
N GLY A 381 0.93 -1.57 38.79
CA GLY A 381 2.10 -2.23 38.23
C GLY A 381 2.17 -3.70 38.64
N VAL A 382 2.91 -4.50 37.88
CA VAL A 382 3.04 -5.96 38.09
C VAL A 382 3.66 -6.31 39.45
N SER A 383 4.41 -5.37 40.04
CA SER A 383 5.04 -5.50 41.35
C SER A 383 4.80 -4.27 42.20
N ASP A 384 4.86 -4.42 43.52
CA ASP A 384 4.75 -3.31 44.48
C ASP A 384 5.80 -2.22 44.23
N THR A 385 6.93 -2.57 43.61
CA THR A 385 8.01 -1.65 43.25
C THR A 385 7.74 -0.83 41.98
N MET A 386 6.82 -1.25 41.12
CA MET A 386 6.59 -0.63 39.81
C MET A 386 5.55 0.48 39.79
N GLY A 387 5.09 1.00 40.93
CA GLY A 387 4.10 2.08 40.91
C GLY A 387 2.76 1.68 40.30
N LYS A 388 1.94 2.68 39.99
CA LYS A 388 0.65 2.52 39.31
C LYS A 388 0.50 3.60 38.24
N MET A 389 -0.16 3.24 37.15
CA MET A 389 -0.51 4.17 36.08
C MET A 389 -1.97 4.59 36.25
N ILE A 390 -2.24 5.88 36.25
CA ILE A 390 -3.56 6.46 36.48
C ILE A 390 -4.01 7.15 35.20
N TRP A 391 -5.07 6.65 34.59
CA TRP A 391 -5.66 7.18 33.37
C TRP A 391 -6.89 8.00 33.71
N ARG A 392 -6.86 9.32 33.55
CA ARG A 392 -8.01 10.21 33.78
C ARG A 392 -8.68 10.58 32.48
N ARG A 393 -9.96 10.23 32.31
CA ARG A 393 -10.71 10.57 31.09
C ARG A 393 -11.03 12.06 31.06
N LYS A 394 -10.62 12.76 30.01
CA LYS A 394 -10.89 14.19 29.77
C LYS A 394 -12.11 14.41 28.88
N THR A 395 -12.25 13.61 27.84
CA THR A 395 -13.38 13.68 26.92
C THR A 395 -13.83 12.27 26.55
N VAL A 396 -15.06 12.15 26.08
CA VAL A 396 -15.50 11.01 25.29
C VAL A 396 -15.40 11.45 23.84
N THR A 397 -14.83 10.62 22.96
CA THR A 397 -14.82 10.94 21.52
C THR A 397 -16.26 11.26 21.08
N PRO A 398 -16.49 12.35 20.33
CA PRO A 398 -17.82 12.69 19.84
C PRO A 398 -18.47 11.52 19.08
N ASP A 399 -19.81 11.53 18.99
CA ASP A 399 -20.70 10.43 18.55
C ASP A 399 -20.34 9.66 17.26
N GLU A 400 -19.35 10.10 16.49
CA GLU A 400 -18.84 9.42 15.31
C GLU A 400 -17.64 8.54 15.69
N ALA A 401 -17.85 7.23 15.67
CA ALA A 401 -16.78 6.26 15.88
C ALA A 401 -15.63 6.54 14.88
N PRO A 402 -14.37 6.51 15.35
CA PRO A 402 -13.22 6.78 14.48
C PRO A 402 -13.22 5.79 13.31
N LEU A 403 -12.92 6.31 12.10
CA LEU A 403 -12.76 5.48 10.92
C LEU A 403 -11.59 4.53 11.14
N GLN A 404 -11.86 3.22 11.16
CA GLN A 404 -10.78 2.24 11.14
C GLN A 404 -10.33 2.10 9.69
N VAL A 405 -9.13 2.58 9.40
CA VAL A 405 -8.51 2.44 8.10
C VAL A 405 -7.60 1.20 8.14
N VAL A 406 -7.45 0.49 7.03
CA VAL A 406 -6.52 -0.64 6.87
C VAL A 406 -5.86 -0.45 5.52
N LYS A 407 -4.55 -0.19 5.45
CA LYS A 407 -3.89 -0.09 4.14
C LYS A 407 -3.83 -1.46 3.48
N ILE A 408 -4.09 -1.45 2.18
CA ILE A 408 -3.97 -2.58 1.26
C ILE A 408 -2.83 -2.26 0.30
N GLY A 409 -2.08 -3.28 -0.08
CA GLY A 409 -0.86 -3.12 -0.87
C GLY A 409 0.39 -3.38 -0.04
N TYR A 410 1.52 -2.99 -0.60
CA TYR A 410 2.79 -3.62 -0.25
C TYR A 410 3.35 -3.25 1.13
N ASN A 411 3.14 -2.02 1.61
CA ASN A 411 3.74 -1.54 2.87
C ASN A 411 3.13 -2.15 4.14
N ASN A 412 1.96 -2.79 4.07
CA ASN A 412 1.21 -3.24 5.26
C ASN A 412 0.94 -4.76 5.29
N GLY A 413 1.60 -5.54 4.43
CA GLY A 413 1.48 -7.00 4.41
C GLY A 413 0.15 -7.56 3.87
N MET A 414 -0.79 -6.71 3.43
CA MET A 414 -2.02 -7.12 2.74
C MET A 414 -1.89 -6.93 1.23
N LEU A 415 -1.06 -7.75 0.62
CA LEU A 415 -0.79 -7.70 -0.81
C LEU A 415 -1.76 -8.59 -1.58
N TYR A 416 -2.40 -8.03 -2.60
CA TYR A 416 -3.33 -8.74 -3.47
C TYR A 416 -2.71 -8.90 -4.86
N HIS A 417 -2.66 -10.14 -5.36
CA HIS A 417 -2.22 -10.46 -6.70
C HIS A 417 -3.36 -11.11 -7.50
N ARG A 418 -3.39 -10.87 -8.81
CA ARG A 418 -4.36 -11.47 -9.71
C ARG A 418 -4.08 -12.98 -9.80
N LEU A 419 -5.07 -13.79 -9.45
CA LEU A 419 -5.06 -15.23 -9.63
C LEU A 419 -4.91 -15.53 -11.12
N GLY A 420 -4.00 -16.44 -11.45
CA GLY A 420 -3.70 -16.78 -12.83
C GLY A 420 -2.76 -15.80 -13.51
N ALA A 421 -2.48 -14.60 -12.98
CA ALA A 421 -1.50 -13.70 -13.61
C ALA A 421 -0.08 -14.30 -13.68
N VAL A 422 0.26 -15.27 -12.83
CA VAL A 422 1.53 -16.02 -12.90
C VAL A 422 1.50 -17.10 -14.01
N ALA A 423 0.32 -17.56 -14.41
CA ALA A 423 0.12 -18.57 -15.45
C ALA A 423 -0.23 -17.96 -16.82
N ASP A 424 -0.86 -16.79 -16.82
CA ASP A 424 -1.32 -16.02 -17.98
C ASP A 424 -0.22 -15.08 -18.51
N THR A 425 0.94 -15.06 -17.86
CA THR A 425 2.16 -14.60 -18.51
C THR A 425 2.56 -15.63 -19.55
N SER A 426 2.04 -15.45 -20.77
CA SER A 426 2.80 -15.74 -21.98
C SER A 426 4.05 -14.86 -22.11
N ILE A 427 4.59 -14.33 -21.00
CA ILE A 427 6.02 -14.04 -20.91
C ILE A 427 6.64 -15.40 -21.18
N GLU A 428 7.08 -15.59 -22.43
CA GLU A 428 7.79 -16.78 -22.85
C GLU A 428 8.75 -17.13 -21.72
N ARG A 429 8.61 -18.33 -21.15
CA ARG A 429 9.49 -18.77 -20.07
C ARG A 429 10.91 -18.40 -20.46
N PRO A 430 11.61 -17.57 -19.67
CA PRO A 430 12.90 -17.05 -20.06
C PRO A 430 13.78 -18.18 -20.57
N THR A 431 14.11 -18.12 -21.86
CA THR A 431 14.87 -19.20 -22.48
C THR A 431 16.33 -19.01 -22.12
N TYR A 432 16.99 -20.10 -21.72
CA TYR A 432 18.42 -20.07 -21.44
C TYR A 432 19.21 -20.35 -22.72
N PHE A 433 19.93 -19.33 -23.19
CA PHE A 433 20.89 -19.41 -24.28
C PHE A 433 22.31 -19.34 -23.70
N ALA A 434 23.05 -20.45 -23.82
CA ALA A 434 24.38 -20.57 -23.20
C ALA A 434 25.50 -19.93 -24.03
N ASP A 435 25.22 -19.53 -25.26
CA ASP A 435 26.19 -19.09 -26.27
C ASP A 435 26.00 -17.64 -26.72
N LYS A 436 24.89 -16.98 -26.37
CA LYS A 436 24.61 -15.58 -26.70
C LYS A 436 24.00 -14.84 -25.51
N LEU A 437 24.22 -13.53 -25.42
CA LEU A 437 23.57 -12.68 -24.42
C LEU A 437 22.07 -12.50 -24.73
N TRP A 438 21.75 -12.17 -25.98
CA TRP A 438 20.41 -11.80 -26.42
C TRP A 438 19.43 -12.97 -26.37
N GLY A 439 18.28 -12.73 -25.75
CA GLY A 439 17.25 -13.71 -25.40
C GLY A 439 17.28 -14.15 -23.92
N ASN A 440 18.31 -13.78 -23.15
CA ASN A 440 18.43 -14.16 -21.74
C ASN A 440 17.83 -13.13 -20.77
N VAL A 441 17.38 -13.62 -19.61
CA VAL A 441 16.92 -12.82 -18.47
C VAL A 441 17.72 -13.19 -17.23
N PHE A 442 18.21 -12.18 -16.51
CA PHE A 442 18.98 -12.33 -15.27
C PHE A 442 18.23 -11.70 -14.10
N CYS A 443 18.08 -12.43 -13.00
CA CYS A 443 17.38 -11.92 -11.82
C CYS A 443 18.22 -12.05 -10.55
N GLN A 444 18.00 -11.12 -9.63
CA GLN A 444 18.45 -11.24 -8.25
C GLN A 444 17.36 -11.94 -7.42
N ALA A 445 17.78 -12.58 -6.32
CA ALA A 445 16.89 -13.30 -5.40
C ALA A 445 15.91 -14.27 -6.11
N LEU A 446 16.34 -14.87 -7.23
CA LEU A 446 15.54 -15.78 -8.06
C LEU A 446 14.16 -15.22 -8.46
N THR A 447 14.05 -13.90 -8.60
CA THR A 447 12.76 -13.22 -8.76
C THR A 447 12.80 -12.28 -9.98
N VAL A 448 12.12 -12.67 -11.06
CA VAL A 448 11.96 -11.80 -12.25
C VAL A 448 11.12 -10.57 -11.88
N GLY A 449 11.53 -9.41 -12.39
CA GLY A 449 10.92 -8.11 -12.12
C GLY A 449 11.41 -7.42 -10.86
N LEU A 450 12.30 -8.04 -10.07
CA LEU A 450 12.92 -7.40 -8.90
C LEU A 450 14.27 -6.80 -9.31
N ALA A 451 14.25 -5.73 -10.10
CA ALA A 451 15.40 -5.22 -10.86
C ALA A 451 16.11 -6.30 -11.70
N SER A 452 15.33 -7.16 -12.38
CA SER A 452 15.90 -8.16 -13.30
C SER A 452 16.31 -7.52 -14.62
N TYR A 453 17.42 -7.96 -15.20
CA TYR A 453 17.89 -7.52 -16.51
C TYR A 453 17.33 -8.40 -17.63
N HIS A 454 16.79 -7.75 -18.66
CA HIS A 454 16.22 -8.40 -19.83
C HIS A 454 17.00 -7.98 -21.07
N PHE A 455 17.48 -8.96 -21.83
CA PHE A 455 18.19 -8.76 -23.10
C PHE A 455 17.36 -9.41 -24.20
N ASN A 456 16.63 -8.62 -24.99
CA ASN A 456 15.72 -9.13 -26.02
C ASN A 456 16.49 -9.56 -27.28
N GLU A 457 15.92 -10.44 -28.10
CA GLU A 457 16.55 -10.91 -29.34
C GLU A 457 16.75 -9.80 -30.39
N ASP A 458 15.96 -8.74 -30.32
CA ASP A 458 16.05 -7.57 -31.21
C ASP A 458 17.21 -6.61 -30.85
N GLY A 459 18.02 -6.96 -29.84
CA GLY A 459 19.13 -6.14 -29.36
C GLY A 459 18.74 -5.06 -28.36
N THR A 460 17.45 -4.95 -28.00
CA THR A 460 17.01 -4.05 -26.93
C THR A 460 17.28 -4.65 -25.56
N ALA A 461 17.54 -3.81 -24.57
CA ALA A 461 17.76 -4.24 -23.19
C ALA A 461 17.06 -3.30 -22.21
N TYR A 462 16.57 -3.84 -21.10
CA TYR A 462 15.92 -3.05 -20.05
C TYR A 462 16.06 -3.69 -18.67
N ILE A 463 15.81 -2.89 -17.63
CA ILE A 463 15.62 -3.37 -16.25
C ILE A 463 14.11 -3.47 -16.00
N SER A 464 13.67 -4.61 -15.47
CA SER A 464 12.29 -4.80 -15.02
C SER A 464 12.19 -4.61 -13.51
N TYR A 465 11.30 -3.71 -13.13
CA TYR A 465 10.83 -3.43 -11.79
C TYR A 465 9.40 -3.92 -11.56
N GLU A 466 8.88 -4.78 -12.45
CA GLU A 466 7.47 -5.20 -12.43
C GLU A 466 7.08 -6.04 -11.20
N HIS A 467 8.05 -6.63 -10.51
CA HIS A 467 7.77 -7.48 -9.35
C HIS A 467 7.29 -6.62 -8.19
N GLU A 468 6.22 -7.05 -7.52
CA GLU A 468 5.62 -6.35 -6.38
C GLU A 468 6.62 -5.88 -5.31
N ARG A 469 7.72 -6.64 -5.13
CA ARG A 469 8.80 -6.31 -4.18
C ARG A 469 9.54 -5.01 -4.46
N THR A 470 9.43 -4.44 -5.65
CA THR A 470 10.02 -3.13 -5.97
C THR A 470 9.21 -1.97 -5.44
N SER A 471 7.96 -2.18 -5.02
CA SER A 471 7.11 -1.08 -4.54
C SER A 471 7.48 -0.54 -3.15
N ILE A 472 8.32 -1.25 -2.39
CA ILE A 472 9.02 -0.66 -1.22
C ILE A 472 10.13 0.30 -1.62
N TRP A 473 10.62 0.25 -2.86
CA TRP A 473 11.71 1.13 -3.25
C TRP A 473 11.22 2.58 -3.31
N PRO A 474 12.11 3.55 -3.07
CA PRO A 474 11.73 4.95 -3.14
C PRO A 474 11.08 5.26 -4.49
N ASN A 475 10.04 6.09 -4.47
CA ASN A 475 9.53 6.73 -5.68
C ASN A 475 10.66 7.55 -6.34
N LEU A 476 10.44 7.97 -7.58
CA LEU A 476 11.21 9.04 -8.18
C LEU A 476 11.12 10.31 -7.32
N ASP A 477 12.09 11.21 -7.43
CA ASP A 477 12.19 12.38 -6.54
C ASP A 477 11.05 13.40 -6.77
N ASN A 478 10.36 13.34 -7.92
CA ASN A 478 9.11 14.05 -8.20
C ASN A 478 7.87 13.38 -7.56
N GLY A 479 8.05 12.24 -6.89
CA GLY A 479 7.01 11.52 -6.18
C GLY A 479 6.31 10.41 -6.97
N GLU A 480 6.59 10.29 -8.27
CA GLU A 480 6.02 9.24 -9.11
C GLU A 480 6.61 7.87 -8.78
N PRO A 481 5.84 6.77 -8.90
CA PRO A 481 6.40 5.43 -8.70
C PRO A 481 7.50 5.13 -9.73
N ILE A 482 8.43 4.24 -9.39
CA ILE A 482 9.41 3.75 -10.36
C ILE A 482 8.69 3.10 -11.55
N PRO A 483 9.05 3.44 -12.80
CA PRO A 483 8.44 2.81 -13.97
C PRO A 483 8.67 1.29 -13.94
N PRO A 484 7.67 0.47 -14.37
CA PRO A 484 7.78 -0.99 -14.32
C PRO A 484 8.92 -1.55 -15.16
N THR A 485 9.30 -0.84 -16.23
CA THR A 485 10.45 -1.16 -17.07
C THR A 485 11.25 0.10 -17.39
N ILE A 486 12.57 -0.02 -17.42
CA ILE A 486 13.50 1.07 -17.75
C ILE A 486 14.46 0.59 -18.83
N SER A 487 14.34 1.15 -20.03
CA SER A 487 15.20 0.81 -21.15
C SER A 487 16.63 1.33 -20.95
N PHE A 488 17.61 0.52 -21.36
CA PHE A 488 18.98 0.99 -21.47
C PHE A 488 19.16 1.83 -22.75
N LEU A 489 19.85 2.95 -22.61
CA LEU A 489 20.33 3.80 -23.70
C LEU A 489 21.81 3.50 -23.97
N ASN A 490 22.28 3.86 -25.18
CA ASN A 490 23.68 3.73 -25.59
C ASN A 490 24.24 2.33 -25.31
N THR A 491 23.47 1.30 -25.66
CA THR A 491 23.83 -0.09 -25.39
C THR A 491 24.95 -0.55 -26.31
N CYS A 492 25.92 -1.29 -25.75
CA CYS A 492 26.89 -2.03 -26.54
C CYS A 492 27.27 -3.32 -25.83
N PHE A 493 27.48 -4.38 -26.60
CA PHE A 493 27.95 -5.67 -26.09
C PHE A 493 29.25 -6.05 -26.78
N ASP A 494 30.29 -6.28 -25.99
CA ASP A 494 31.56 -6.84 -26.44
C ASP A 494 31.58 -8.35 -26.14
N GLU A 495 31.52 -9.15 -27.20
CA GLU A 495 31.43 -10.61 -27.12
C GLU A 495 32.72 -11.26 -26.60
N GLU A 496 33.89 -10.66 -26.85
CA GLU A 496 35.18 -11.22 -26.42
C GLU A 496 35.31 -11.15 -24.89
N SER A 497 35.06 -9.96 -24.34
CA SER A 497 35.05 -9.75 -22.89
C SER A 497 33.76 -10.18 -22.21
N ARG A 498 32.69 -10.47 -22.98
CA ARG A 498 31.32 -10.69 -22.52
C ARG A 498 30.83 -9.56 -21.63
N THR A 499 31.07 -8.33 -22.08
CA THR A 499 30.72 -7.14 -21.31
C THR A 499 29.64 -6.35 -22.01
N PHE A 500 28.48 -6.23 -21.35
CA PHE A 500 27.44 -5.29 -21.73
C PHE A 500 27.67 -3.95 -21.06
N ARG A 501 27.43 -2.87 -21.81
CA ARG A 501 27.37 -1.51 -21.27
C ARG A 501 26.08 -0.85 -21.70
N GLY A 502 25.51 -0.08 -20.80
CA GLY A 502 24.27 0.66 -21.02
C GLY A 502 24.15 1.81 -20.04
N THR A 503 23.27 2.75 -20.36
CA THR A 503 23.01 3.93 -19.53
C THR A 503 21.51 4.06 -19.26
N ILE A 504 21.14 4.47 -18.06
CA ILE A 504 19.78 4.94 -17.74
C ILE A 504 19.87 6.43 -17.47
N ASP A 505 19.14 7.23 -18.25
CA ASP A 505 19.04 8.68 -18.05
C ASP A 505 17.69 9.01 -17.38
N TRP A 506 17.69 9.05 -16.04
CA TRP A 506 16.48 9.32 -15.26
C TRP A 506 15.91 10.70 -15.57
N GLU A 507 16.77 11.72 -15.54
CA GLU A 507 16.34 13.12 -15.71
C GLU A 507 15.87 13.37 -17.14
N GLY A 508 16.59 12.84 -18.14
CA GLY A 508 16.22 13.00 -19.54
C GLY A 508 14.99 12.18 -19.97
N THR A 509 14.83 10.94 -19.48
CA THR A 509 13.75 10.04 -19.92
C THR A 509 12.48 10.15 -19.07
N HIS A 510 12.60 10.45 -17.78
CA HIS A 510 11.47 10.48 -16.85
C HIS A 510 11.20 11.86 -16.24
N GLY A 511 11.93 12.90 -16.67
CA GLY A 511 11.74 14.27 -16.19
C GLY A 511 12.03 14.46 -14.69
N SER A 512 12.74 13.51 -14.08
CA SER A 512 12.95 13.43 -12.63
C SER A 512 14.22 12.63 -12.32
N THR A 513 14.70 12.70 -11.08
CA THR A 513 15.82 11.88 -10.61
C THR A 513 15.32 10.72 -9.77
N TRP A 514 16.15 9.68 -9.60
CA TRP A 514 15.86 8.62 -8.63
C TRP A 514 16.95 8.61 -7.56
N THR A 515 16.59 8.84 -6.30
CA THR A 515 17.55 8.95 -5.19
C THR A 515 18.62 10.03 -5.45
N SER A 516 18.20 11.17 -5.98
CA SER A 516 19.05 12.29 -6.43
C SER A 516 20.04 11.96 -7.56
N SER A 517 19.91 10.79 -8.19
CA SER A 517 20.73 10.38 -9.32
C SER A 517 20.02 10.74 -10.63
N ARG A 518 20.70 11.53 -11.48
CA ARG A 518 20.19 11.86 -12.82
C ARG A 518 20.50 10.79 -13.86
N ARG A 519 21.60 10.05 -13.66
CA ARG A 519 22.05 9.05 -14.62
C ARG A 519 22.76 7.90 -13.95
N TRP A 520 22.47 6.69 -14.41
CA TRP A 520 23.17 5.47 -14.03
C TRP A 520 23.88 4.88 -15.25
N ARG A 521 25.10 4.38 -15.07
CA ARG A 521 25.91 3.72 -16.10
C ARG A 521 26.24 2.33 -15.62
N TYR A 522 26.04 1.37 -16.51
CA TYR A 522 26.23 -0.04 -16.22
C TYR A 522 27.39 -0.58 -17.05
N GLU A 523 28.23 -1.36 -16.38
CA GLU A 523 29.13 -2.32 -16.98
C GLU A 523 28.82 -3.68 -16.37
N ILE A 524 28.39 -4.65 -17.19
CA ILE A 524 27.92 -5.96 -16.75
C ILE A 524 28.75 -7.03 -17.45
N ILE A 525 29.49 -7.83 -16.68
CA ILE A 525 30.34 -8.90 -17.19
C ILE A 525 29.68 -10.24 -16.92
N PHE A 526 29.49 -11.04 -17.97
CA PHE A 526 28.80 -12.33 -17.88
C PHE A 526 29.77 -13.51 -17.79
N ALA A 527 29.30 -14.58 -17.13
CA ALA A 527 29.94 -15.88 -17.19
C ALA A 527 30.07 -16.34 -18.65
N LYS A 528 31.03 -17.22 -18.93
CA LYS A 528 31.29 -17.73 -20.29
C LYS A 528 30.05 -18.34 -20.96
N ASP A 529 29.19 -18.96 -20.16
CA ASP A 529 27.96 -19.63 -20.59
C ASP A 529 26.70 -18.79 -20.32
N TYR A 530 26.83 -17.51 -19.95
CA TYR A 530 25.70 -16.63 -19.60
C TYR A 530 24.79 -17.18 -18.49
N SER A 531 25.28 -18.10 -17.65
CA SER A 531 24.52 -18.65 -16.52
C SER A 531 24.31 -17.62 -15.40
N MET A 532 25.18 -16.61 -15.28
CA MET A 532 25.12 -15.57 -14.26
C MET A 532 25.91 -14.32 -14.67
N ILE A 533 25.68 -13.23 -13.94
CA ILE A 533 26.52 -12.03 -13.98
C ILE A 533 27.61 -12.21 -12.93
N ILE A 534 28.86 -11.99 -13.34
CA ILE A 534 30.03 -12.33 -12.55
C ILE A 534 30.90 -11.12 -12.16
N GLY A 535 30.64 -9.95 -12.74
CA GLY A 535 31.46 -8.77 -12.50
C GLY A 535 30.95 -7.53 -13.21
N GLY A 536 31.70 -6.45 -13.07
CA GLY A 536 31.32 -5.12 -13.53
C GLY A 536 30.80 -4.24 -12.40
N ASP A 537 30.31 -3.06 -12.74
CA ASP A 537 29.86 -2.07 -11.76
C ASP A 537 28.67 -1.23 -12.26
N VAL A 538 27.96 -0.66 -11.29
CA VAL A 538 26.94 0.36 -11.51
C VAL A 538 27.51 1.69 -11.01
N ARG A 539 27.60 2.67 -11.89
CA ARG A 539 28.06 4.02 -11.58
C ARG A 539 26.92 5.01 -11.66
N VAL A 540 26.91 5.99 -10.77
CA VAL A 540 25.86 6.99 -10.69
C VAL A 540 26.43 8.39 -10.83
N VAL A 541 25.67 9.25 -11.50
CA VAL A 541 25.91 10.70 -11.57
C VAL A 541 24.76 11.37 -10.84
N ARG A 542 25.08 12.06 -9.75
CA ARG A 542 24.09 12.83 -8.98
C ARG A 542 23.75 14.14 -9.67
N ARG A 543 22.58 14.69 -9.34
CA ARG A 543 22.17 16.00 -9.85
C ARG A 543 23.14 17.09 -9.39
N GLY A 544 23.62 17.90 -10.32
CA GLY A 544 24.62 18.95 -10.04
C GLY A 544 26.06 18.46 -9.93
N GLU A 545 26.32 17.16 -10.09
CA GLU A 545 27.67 16.59 -10.17
C GLU A 545 27.96 16.09 -11.59
N ASP A 546 29.21 16.25 -12.05
CA ASP A 546 29.68 15.70 -13.33
C ASP A 546 30.52 14.43 -13.17
N SER A 547 30.96 14.12 -11.94
CA SER A 547 31.74 12.92 -11.65
C SER A 547 30.85 11.70 -11.44
N GLU A 548 31.22 10.59 -12.05
CA GLU A 548 30.65 9.27 -11.77
C GLU A 548 31.19 8.70 -10.45
N ARG A 549 30.32 8.07 -9.65
CA ARG A 549 30.69 7.31 -8.45
C ARG A 549 30.22 5.88 -8.57
N ILE A 550 31.01 4.92 -8.10
CA ILE A 550 30.59 3.51 -8.03
C ILE A 550 29.52 3.40 -6.93
N MET A 551 28.35 2.89 -7.28
CA MET A 551 27.24 2.62 -6.37
C MET A 551 27.24 1.16 -5.91
N SER A 552 27.46 0.22 -6.84
CA SER A 552 27.45 -1.22 -6.54
C SER A 552 28.33 -1.98 -7.52
N ARG A 553 28.81 -3.15 -7.12
CA ARG A 553 29.60 -4.08 -7.93
C ARG A 553 28.89 -5.41 -8.09
N PHE A 554 28.87 -5.93 -9.31
CA PHE A 554 28.33 -7.25 -9.58
C PHE A 554 29.30 -8.34 -9.11
N GLY A 555 28.77 -9.45 -8.58
CA GLY A 555 29.56 -10.54 -8.01
C GLY A 555 29.96 -10.34 -6.54
N ASP A 556 29.97 -9.08 -6.08
CA ASP A 556 30.26 -8.69 -4.70
C ASP A 556 28.98 -8.23 -3.97
N ASP A 557 28.42 -7.10 -4.42
CA ASP A 557 27.23 -6.48 -3.81
C ASP A 557 25.94 -7.05 -4.43
N LEU A 558 25.98 -7.33 -5.74
CA LEU A 558 24.83 -7.73 -6.55
C LEU A 558 25.04 -9.11 -7.17
N LEU A 559 24.17 -10.06 -6.82
CA LEU A 559 24.20 -11.44 -7.33
C LEU A 559 23.01 -11.70 -8.25
N TYR A 560 23.32 -12.04 -9.50
CA TYR A 560 22.33 -12.27 -10.54
C TYR A 560 22.56 -13.59 -11.25
N ILE A 561 21.50 -14.38 -11.40
CA ILE A 561 21.51 -15.66 -12.10
C ILE A 561 20.55 -15.61 -13.27
N ASN A 562 20.88 -16.33 -14.33
CA ASN A 562 20.00 -16.50 -15.47
C ASN A 562 18.78 -17.32 -15.07
N VAL A 563 17.59 -16.81 -15.39
CA VAL A 563 16.31 -17.39 -14.97
C VAL A 563 16.10 -18.77 -15.58
N GLY A 564 16.29 -18.91 -16.89
CA GLY A 564 16.13 -20.19 -17.58
C GLY A 564 17.16 -21.24 -17.13
N PHE A 565 18.36 -20.80 -16.73
CA PHE A 565 19.34 -21.68 -16.11
C PHE A 565 18.91 -22.13 -14.72
N ALA A 566 18.42 -21.21 -13.87
CA ALA A 566 17.93 -21.52 -12.54
C ALA A 566 16.74 -22.49 -12.56
N GLU A 567 15.82 -22.34 -13.51
CA GLU A 567 14.70 -23.27 -13.72
C GLU A 567 15.19 -24.67 -14.10
N LYS A 568 16.11 -24.78 -15.09
CA LYS A 568 16.72 -26.08 -15.46
C LYS A 568 17.41 -26.75 -14.27
N MET A 569 18.05 -25.96 -13.41
CA MET A 569 18.69 -26.45 -12.18
C MET A 569 17.66 -26.94 -11.16
N LYS A 570 16.55 -26.23 -10.99
CA LYS A 570 15.45 -26.64 -10.11
C LYS A 570 14.86 -27.98 -10.54
N ASP A 571 14.53 -28.13 -11.83
CA ASP A 571 14.01 -29.38 -12.39
C ASP A 571 14.99 -30.55 -12.17
N TYR A 572 16.30 -30.27 -12.32
CA TYR A 572 17.35 -31.24 -12.04
C TYR A 572 17.38 -31.66 -10.57
N PHE A 573 17.26 -30.72 -9.63
CA PHE A 573 17.23 -31.02 -8.19
C PHE A 573 15.98 -31.77 -7.76
N GLU A 574 14.80 -31.40 -8.27
CA GLU A 574 13.55 -32.10 -7.99
C GLU A 574 13.60 -33.55 -8.53
N THR A 575 14.14 -33.75 -9.72
CA THR A 575 14.36 -35.08 -10.29
C THR A 575 15.38 -35.90 -9.49
N ALA A 576 16.49 -35.28 -9.07
CA ALA A 576 17.50 -35.94 -8.25
C ALA A 576 16.96 -36.32 -6.85
N ALA A 577 16.14 -35.45 -6.24
CA ALA A 577 15.47 -35.71 -4.97
C ALA A 577 14.45 -36.86 -5.08
N ALA A 578 13.82 -37.04 -6.24
CA ALA A 578 12.94 -38.17 -6.53
C ALA A 578 13.68 -39.52 -6.71
N GLY A 579 15.01 -39.55 -6.54
CA GLY A 579 15.80 -40.79 -6.41
C GLY A 579 16.29 -41.41 -7.72
N SER A 580 16.27 -40.67 -8.83
CA SER A 580 16.57 -41.21 -10.17
C SER A 580 17.91 -40.78 -10.80
N LEU A 581 18.77 -40.00 -10.12
CA LEU A 581 20.06 -39.52 -10.68
C LEU A 581 21.28 -39.64 -9.74
N PRO A 582 22.52 -39.72 -10.29
CA PRO A 582 23.76 -39.78 -9.50
C PRO A 582 24.05 -38.47 -8.74
N ARG A 583 24.80 -38.61 -7.63
CA ARG A 583 25.12 -37.55 -6.64
C ARG A 583 25.47 -36.17 -7.22
N ILE A 584 24.86 -35.15 -6.61
CA ILE A 584 24.87 -33.67 -6.82
C ILE A 584 26.28 -32.98 -6.89
N ALA A 585 27.37 -33.69 -6.62
CA ALA A 585 28.71 -33.12 -6.49
C ALA A 585 29.32 -32.40 -7.73
N PRO A 586 28.99 -32.71 -8.99
CA PRO A 586 29.61 -32.06 -10.15
C PRO A 586 29.24 -30.58 -10.32
N THR A 587 27.98 -30.19 -10.06
CA THR A 587 27.49 -28.86 -10.45
C THR A 587 27.97 -27.75 -9.51
N PHE A 588 28.05 -28.01 -8.20
CA PHE A 588 28.66 -27.06 -7.26
C PHE A 588 30.16 -26.86 -7.55
N ARG A 589 30.86 -27.90 -8.02
CA ARG A 589 32.26 -27.78 -8.46
C ARG A 589 32.39 -26.89 -9.69
N VAL A 590 31.42 -26.90 -10.61
CA VAL A 590 31.42 -26.02 -11.79
C VAL A 590 31.20 -24.57 -11.38
N ILE A 591 30.17 -24.27 -10.57
CA ILE A 591 29.90 -22.92 -10.07
C ILE A 591 31.11 -22.38 -9.28
N ARG A 592 31.64 -23.18 -8.36
CA ARG A 592 32.81 -22.81 -7.55
C ARG A 592 34.05 -22.54 -8.41
N ARG A 593 34.29 -23.36 -9.44
CA ARG A 593 35.45 -23.18 -10.33
C ARG A 593 35.30 -21.95 -11.20
N GLN A 594 34.12 -21.73 -11.77
CA GLN A 594 33.84 -20.53 -12.58
C GLN A 594 33.98 -19.24 -11.77
N VAL A 595 33.52 -19.21 -10.51
CA VAL A 595 33.71 -18.05 -9.62
C VAL A 595 35.18 -17.84 -9.24
N GLN A 596 35.94 -18.92 -9.02
CA GLN A 596 37.37 -18.83 -8.71
C GLN A 596 38.22 -18.39 -9.91
N ASP A 597 37.91 -18.86 -11.12
CA ASP A 597 38.68 -18.59 -12.34
C ASP A 597 38.67 -17.10 -12.75
N ILE A 598 37.74 -16.32 -12.20
CA ILE A 598 37.56 -14.88 -12.47
C ILE A 598 37.95 -13.99 -11.28
N GLY A 599 38.54 -14.57 -10.23
CA GLY A 599 38.93 -13.84 -9.02
C GLY A 599 37.79 -13.55 -8.04
N GLY A 600 36.61 -14.15 -8.23
CA GLY A 600 35.49 -14.05 -7.30
C GLY A 600 35.77 -14.81 -6.00
N SER A 601 35.19 -14.34 -4.90
CA SER A 601 35.38 -14.97 -3.59
C SER A 601 34.69 -16.34 -3.50
N ILE A 602 35.26 -17.26 -2.72
CA ILE A 602 34.60 -18.55 -2.40
C ILE A 602 33.24 -18.32 -1.74
N GLU A 603 33.13 -17.23 -0.97
CA GLU A 603 31.90 -16.84 -0.28
C GLU A 603 30.76 -16.50 -1.26
N SER A 604 31.06 -15.84 -2.39
CA SER A 604 30.06 -15.55 -3.43
C SER A 604 29.52 -16.84 -4.07
N ALA A 605 30.38 -17.85 -4.28
CA ALA A 605 29.97 -19.15 -4.80
C ALA A 605 29.09 -19.94 -3.81
N GLU A 606 29.42 -19.87 -2.51
CA GLU A 606 28.63 -20.49 -1.44
C GLU A 606 27.27 -19.81 -1.28
N ARG A 607 27.21 -18.47 -1.34
CA ARG A 607 25.95 -17.70 -1.34
C ARG A 607 25.05 -18.07 -2.50
N LEU A 608 25.60 -18.17 -3.72
CA LEU A 608 24.85 -18.61 -4.91
C LEU A 608 24.32 -20.04 -4.77
N TYR A 609 25.14 -20.95 -4.25
CA TYR A 609 24.70 -22.32 -3.99
C TYR A 609 23.58 -22.38 -2.94
N HIS A 610 23.70 -21.63 -1.84
CA HIS A 610 22.62 -21.51 -0.86
C HIS A 610 21.35 -20.93 -1.49
N LEU A 611 21.49 -19.91 -2.35
CA LEU A 611 20.35 -19.31 -3.06
C LEU A 611 19.60 -20.34 -3.93
N VAL A 612 20.33 -21.22 -4.63
CA VAL A 612 19.75 -22.19 -5.56
C VAL A 612 19.28 -23.48 -4.86
N THR A 613 19.94 -23.90 -3.78
CA THR A 613 19.66 -25.18 -3.11
C THR A 613 18.69 -25.09 -1.94
N LEU A 614 18.48 -23.90 -1.38
CA LEU A 614 17.35 -23.66 -0.49
C LEU A 614 16.08 -23.63 -1.36
N VAL A 615 15.57 -24.82 -1.65
CA VAL A 615 14.21 -25.04 -2.18
C VAL A 615 13.26 -24.15 -1.36
N PRO A 616 12.35 -23.40 -1.99
CA PRO A 616 11.48 -22.49 -1.24
C PRO A 616 10.50 -23.31 -0.41
N SER A 617 10.86 -23.61 0.85
CA SER A 617 9.86 -23.59 1.90
C SER A 617 9.44 -22.12 2.03
N SER A 618 8.14 -21.86 2.10
CA SER A 618 7.50 -20.54 2.07
C SER A 618 7.89 -19.57 3.21
N ASP A 619 8.88 -19.92 4.03
CA ASP A 619 9.15 -19.35 5.35
C ASP A 619 10.59 -18.85 5.58
N ILE A 620 11.35 -18.53 4.52
CA ILE A 620 12.64 -17.86 4.71
C ILE A 620 12.46 -16.34 4.78
N HIS A 621 12.55 -15.80 5.99
CA HIS A 621 12.93 -14.41 6.22
C HIS A 621 14.39 -14.23 5.81
N TYR A 622 14.64 -13.43 4.77
CA TYR A 622 16.00 -12.98 4.47
C TYR A 622 16.42 -12.02 5.59
N PRO A 623 17.49 -12.29 6.34
CA PRO A 623 18.06 -11.25 7.17
C PRO A 623 18.49 -10.12 6.24
N ALA A 624 18.00 -8.90 6.50
CA ALA A 624 18.61 -7.71 5.93
C ALA A 624 20.10 -7.80 6.27
N THR A 625 20.94 -7.99 5.26
CA THR A 625 22.38 -8.04 5.42
C THR A 625 22.77 -6.77 6.16
N ARG A 626 23.39 -6.89 7.34
CA ARG A 626 24.05 -5.76 7.99
C ARG A 626 25.13 -5.26 7.02
N LEU A 627 24.77 -4.28 6.19
CA LEU A 627 25.71 -3.34 5.59
C LEU A 627 26.41 -2.66 6.77
N SER A 628 27.68 -3.01 6.98
CA SER A 628 28.48 -2.42 8.05
C SER A 628 28.61 -0.91 7.81
N SER A 629 28.23 -0.14 8.84
CA SER A 629 28.32 1.31 8.98
C SER A 629 27.58 2.16 7.95
N THR A 630 26.45 2.67 8.41
CA THR A 630 25.77 3.89 8.02
C THR A 630 26.74 5.07 7.85
N GLN A 631 27.12 5.35 6.61
CA GLN A 631 27.29 6.71 6.08
C GLN A 631 26.96 6.70 4.58
N ASP A 632 25.84 7.34 4.23
CA ASP A 632 25.49 7.89 2.90
C ASP A 632 25.05 7.03 1.71
N TYR A 633 24.74 5.74 1.86
CA TYR A 633 24.19 4.97 0.73
C TYR A 633 22.98 4.13 1.13
N GLY A 634 21.79 4.70 0.92
CA GLY A 634 20.53 3.99 1.02
C GLY A 634 20.14 3.36 -0.31
N ILE A 635 20.45 2.07 -0.46
CA ILE A 635 19.67 1.08 -1.24
C ILE A 635 19.64 -0.21 -0.41
#